data_AF-A0A2H1VB90-F1
#
_entry.id   AF-A0A2H1VB90-F1
#
_cell.length_a   1.000
_cell.length_b   1.000
_cell.length_c   1.000
_cell.angle_alpha   90.00
_cell.angle_beta   90.00
_cell.angle_gamma   90.00
#
_symmetry.space_group_name_H-M   'P 1'
#
loop_
_entity.id
_entity.type
_entity.pdbx_description
1 polymer ?
#
loop_
_entity_poly.entity_id
_entity_poly.type
_entity_poly.pdbx_seq_one_letter_code
_entity_poly.pdbx_strand_id
1 'polypeptide(L)'
;MQRIKQSTKDLLHKIAKEQMFVDYHLDIKEISSGGANYTSKLFAVSITEGSNKLRLFCKVAAMGEKMRTQVSKIYETEHFFYTNLGKIYRNIEDQCGIPDGLKLNVSKYYGSITELNEEAMVLQDLVAAGYEAYDRFKSIDWPYAQAATRELAKLHACAWAYGKQDPEGFDEILKKLTFDISMDGPEMKVYMTNMVEKAIATVREENKEMFTKYFESFNEEEYTATHKRSRRLVLNHGDFRPSNLMHKYLDDGSVDIKVVDLQTLQGGSPVSDLIYFIFSGSDEKFRAQYFDKLLDHYYTELSAAMKRLQLNPDEIFSREDFDYELNEKLPFGLTLATFIIPVVTVEMENAPQVDESLDISKFNLEKTSDLYAERLNGVVNDYVKIKQSTKDLFHKIAKEEMFVDYHLDIKEISSGGANYTSKLFAVSITEGSNILKLFCKVAAMGEKMRTQVSKIYETEHFFYTNLSKIYRNIEDQCGIPDGLKLNVSKYYGSITELNEEAMVLQDLVAAGYEAYDRFKSIDWPYAQAATRELAKLHACAWAYGKQDPEGFDDVTKNLVFDVKMEESETVNYGTKMIEKAFHTLNIEEYKVKLVKFFEAFEQNSYEEFQKSSRRQTLCHGDYKPSNLMHKILDNLEGLQFYKAT
;
A
#
# COMPACT_ATOMS: atom_id res chain seq x y z
N MET A 1 -6.33 -41.24 -18.43
CA MET A 1 -5.00 -40.58 -18.41
C MET A 1 -4.61 -40.19 -19.81
N GLN A 2 -4.60 -38.89 -20.09
CA GLN A 2 -4.06 -38.37 -21.34
C GLN A 2 -2.53 -38.58 -21.27
N ARG A 3 -1.99 -39.40 -22.17
CA ARG A 3 -0.55 -39.67 -22.24
C ARG A 3 0.19 -38.39 -22.64
N ILE A 4 1.42 -38.20 -22.18
CA ILE A 4 2.31 -37.13 -22.67
C ILE A 4 2.33 -37.14 -24.20
N LYS A 5 2.22 -35.96 -24.81
CA LYS A 5 2.06 -35.80 -26.26
C LYS A 5 3.30 -36.30 -27.00
N GLN A 6 3.12 -36.76 -28.24
CA GLN A 6 4.23 -37.27 -29.05
C GLN A 6 5.26 -36.18 -29.34
N SER A 7 4.80 -34.96 -29.65
CA SER A 7 5.61 -33.75 -29.80
C SER A 7 6.57 -33.54 -28.62
N THR A 8 6.07 -33.67 -27.38
CA THR A 8 6.89 -33.56 -26.16
C THR A 8 7.91 -34.70 -26.06
N LYS A 9 7.56 -35.94 -26.44
CA LYS A 9 8.53 -37.05 -26.48
C LYS A 9 9.62 -36.79 -27.51
N ASP A 10 9.26 -36.28 -28.69
CA ASP A 10 10.21 -35.96 -29.75
C ASP A 10 11.21 -34.88 -29.28
N LEU A 11 10.73 -33.88 -28.52
CA LEU A 11 11.59 -32.90 -27.86
C LEU A 11 12.54 -33.55 -26.84
N LEU A 12 12.05 -34.47 -26.00
CA LEU A 12 12.90 -35.20 -25.05
C LEU A 12 13.96 -36.04 -25.76
N HIS A 13 13.62 -36.70 -26.87
CA HIS A 13 14.57 -37.44 -27.69
C HIS A 13 15.61 -36.52 -28.34
N LYS A 14 15.21 -35.32 -28.79
CA LYS A 14 16.13 -34.28 -29.28
C LYS A 14 17.10 -33.84 -28.19
N ILE A 15 16.59 -33.54 -26.99
CA ILE A 15 17.41 -33.15 -25.83
C ILE A 15 18.39 -34.26 -25.46
N ALA A 16 17.97 -35.53 -25.43
CA ALA A 16 18.86 -36.65 -25.16
C ALA A 16 20.06 -36.68 -26.14
N LYS A 17 19.80 -36.51 -27.44
CA LYS A 17 20.85 -36.46 -28.47
C LYS A 17 21.78 -35.24 -28.29
N GLU A 18 21.23 -34.07 -28.00
CA GLU A 18 22.01 -32.85 -27.74
C GLU A 18 22.88 -32.97 -26.47
N GLN A 19 22.44 -33.76 -25.50
CA GLN A 19 23.20 -34.11 -24.29
C GLN A 19 24.06 -35.36 -24.48
N MET A 20 24.27 -35.82 -25.72
CA MET A 20 25.15 -36.92 -26.10
C MET A 20 24.75 -38.32 -25.59
N PHE A 21 23.47 -38.53 -25.26
CA PHE A 21 22.94 -39.87 -24.95
C PHE A 21 22.59 -40.61 -26.26
N VAL A 22 23.07 -41.86 -26.41
CA VAL A 22 22.93 -42.64 -27.65
C VAL A 22 22.01 -43.84 -27.47
N ASP A 23 22.24 -44.68 -26.45
CA ASP A 23 21.46 -45.87 -26.10
C ASP A 23 20.84 -45.70 -24.71
N TYR A 24 19.87 -44.78 -24.62
CA TYR A 24 19.27 -44.38 -23.36
C TYR A 24 17.88 -44.98 -23.13
N HIS A 25 17.55 -45.16 -21.86
CA HIS A 25 16.20 -45.39 -21.38
C HIS A 25 15.55 -44.07 -20.97
N LEU A 26 14.33 -43.84 -21.45
CA LEU A 26 13.51 -42.69 -21.12
C LEU A 26 12.37 -43.11 -20.18
N ASP A 27 12.42 -42.63 -18.94
CA ASP A 27 11.35 -42.79 -17.94
C ASP A 27 10.63 -41.46 -17.74
N ILE A 28 9.30 -41.48 -17.79
CA ILE A 28 8.45 -40.29 -17.70
C ILE A 28 7.35 -40.56 -16.67
N LYS A 29 7.34 -39.76 -15.62
CA LYS A 29 6.37 -39.87 -14.53
C LYS A 29 5.62 -38.56 -14.36
N GLU A 30 4.30 -38.60 -14.45
CA GLU A 30 3.44 -37.47 -14.10
C GLU A 30 3.55 -37.18 -12.59
N ILE A 31 3.67 -35.91 -12.24
CA ILE A 31 3.77 -35.43 -10.86
C ILE A 31 2.66 -34.40 -10.59
N SER A 32 2.14 -34.42 -9.36
CA SER A 32 1.12 -33.46 -8.91
C SER A 32 1.76 -32.29 -8.18
N SER A 33 1.21 -31.10 -8.39
CA SER A 33 1.58 -29.86 -7.69
C SER A 33 0.85 -29.69 -6.35
N GLY A 34 0.03 -30.64 -5.93
CA GLY A 34 -0.78 -30.45 -4.72
C GLY A 34 -1.93 -29.47 -4.89
N GLY A 35 -2.40 -29.27 -6.13
CA GLY A 35 -3.44 -28.29 -6.44
C GLY A 35 -2.94 -26.84 -6.50
N ALA A 36 -1.62 -26.63 -6.71
CA ALA A 36 -0.99 -25.30 -6.76
C ALA A 36 -0.61 -24.82 -8.17
N ASN A 37 -0.79 -25.67 -9.20
CA ASN A 37 -0.50 -25.35 -10.60
C ASN A 37 -1.77 -25.55 -11.43
N TYR A 38 -2.18 -24.50 -12.13
CA TYR A 38 -3.47 -24.44 -12.82
C TYR A 38 -3.35 -24.32 -14.35
N THR A 39 -2.12 -24.20 -14.88
CA THR A 39 -1.92 -23.96 -16.31
C THR A 39 -1.46 -25.23 -17.02
N SER A 40 -0.69 -26.08 -16.34
CA SER A 40 0.07 -27.15 -16.98
C SER A 40 -0.07 -28.50 -16.27
N LYS A 41 0.21 -29.60 -16.97
CA LYS A 41 0.55 -30.90 -16.38
C LYS A 41 2.06 -31.00 -16.22
N LEU A 42 2.51 -31.61 -15.12
CA LEU A 42 3.92 -31.66 -14.74
C LEU A 42 4.45 -33.09 -14.83
N PHE A 43 5.67 -33.25 -15.33
CA PHE A 43 6.31 -34.56 -15.48
C PHE A 43 7.76 -34.51 -15.01
N ALA A 44 8.16 -35.48 -14.19
CA ALA A 44 9.55 -35.79 -13.92
C ALA A 44 10.04 -36.78 -14.99
N VAL A 45 11.17 -36.46 -15.62
CA VAL A 45 11.73 -37.23 -16.73
C VAL A 45 13.15 -37.64 -16.40
N SER A 46 13.49 -38.89 -16.69
CA SER A 46 14.84 -39.43 -16.52
C SER A 46 15.35 -40.04 -17.82
N ILE A 47 16.48 -39.53 -18.30
CA ILE A 47 17.23 -40.12 -19.41
C ILE A 47 18.44 -40.83 -18.80
N THR A 48 18.54 -42.15 -18.99
CA THR A 48 19.57 -42.98 -18.36
C THR A 48 20.32 -43.80 -19.41
N GLU A 49 21.65 -43.72 -19.43
CA GLU A 49 22.53 -44.53 -20.28
C GLU A 49 23.68 -45.06 -19.40
N GLY A 50 23.65 -46.35 -19.07
CA GLY A 50 24.57 -46.93 -18.09
C GLY A 50 24.49 -46.25 -16.73
N SER A 51 25.58 -45.59 -16.31
CA SER A 51 25.64 -44.80 -15.06
C SER A 51 25.30 -43.32 -15.24
N ASN A 52 25.25 -42.83 -16.49
CA ASN A 52 24.92 -41.44 -16.79
C ASN A 52 23.42 -41.25 -16.67
N LYS A 53 23.02 -40.21 -15.92
CA LYS A 53 21.61 -39.91 -15.69
C LYS A 53 21.35 -38.41 -15.78
N LEU A 54 20.44 -38.03 -16.66
CA LEU A 54 19.92 -36.68 -16.76
C LEU A 54 18.50 -36.63 -16.20
N ARG A 55 18.26 -35.74 -15.23
CA ARG A 55 16.97 -35.51 -14.58
C ARG A 55 16.38 -34.20 -15.06
N LEU A 56 15.18 -34.28 -15.64
CA LEU A 56 14.49 -33.17 -16.28
C LEU A 56 13.10 -33.01 -15.71
N PHE A 57 12.65 -31.77 -15.65
CA PHE A 57 11.28 -31.40 -15.34
C PHE A 57 10.61 -30.93 -16.63
N CYS A 58 9.45 -31.48 -16.94
CA CYS A 58 8.68 -31.11 -18.12
C CYS A 58 7.32 -30.55 -17.72
N LYS A 59 7.05 -29.30 -18.13
CA LYS A 59 5.79 -28.59 -17.96
C LYS A 59 5.06 -28.60 -19.31
N VAL A 60 3.88 -29.23 -19.38
CA VAL A 60 3.09 -29.37 -20.61
C VAL A 60 1.78 -28.60 -20.46
N ALA A 61 1.48 -27.72 -21.42
CA ALA A 61 0.28 -26.90 -21.39
C ALA A 61 -0.99 -27.76 -21.32
N ALA A 62 -1.89 -27.40 -20.38
CA ALA A 62 -3.13 -28.12 -20.14
C ALA A 62 -4.37 -27.20 -20.11
N MET A 63 -4.20 -25.90 -20.38
CA MET A 63 -5.30 -24.94 -20.45
C MET A 63 -6.22 -25.20 -21.65
N GLY A 64 -7.53 -25.25 -21.37
CA GLY A 64 -8.58 -25.23 -22.39
C GLY A 64 -8.72 -23.88 -23.10
N GLU A 65 -9.50 -23.85 -24.18
CA GLU A 65 -9.70 -22.67 -25.02
C GLU A 65 -10.26 -21.47 -24.24
N LYS A 66 -11.20 -21.70 -23.30
CA LYS A 66 -11.78 -20.65 -22.45
C LYS A 66 -10.73 -19.95 -21.59
N MET A 67 -9.87 -20.71 -20.90
CA MET A 67 -8.82 -20.11 -20.09
C MET A 67 -7.77 -19.39 -20.96
N ARG A 68 -7.50 -19.90 -22.17
CA ARG A 68 -6.57 -19.29 -23.13
C ARG A 68 -7.05 -17.95 -23.67
N THR A 69 -8.37 -17.74 -23.86
CA THR A 69 -8.89 -16.42 -24.26
C THR A 69 -8.81 -15.41 -23.12
N GLN A 70 -8.88 -15.87 -21.88
CA GLN A 70 -8.74 -15.03 -20.69
C GLN A 70 -7.29 -14.70 -20.35
N VAL A 71 -6.35 -15.61 -20.62
CA VAL A 71 -4.92 -15.47 -20.34
C VAL A 71 -4.08 -16.11 -21.46
N SER A 72 -3.75 -15.31 -22.47
CA SER A 72 -3.25 -15.82 -23.77
C SER A 72 -1.72 -15.94 -23.89
N LYS A 73 -0.95 -15.19 -23.10
CA LYS A 73 0.50 -15.00 -23.31
C LYS A 73 1.43 -15.81 -22.38
N ILE A 74 0.89 -16.60 -21.44
CA ILE A 74 1.72 -17.16 -20.36
C ILE A 74 2.85 -18.08 -20.84
N TYR A 75 2.58 -18.95 -21.83
CA TYR A 75 3.59 -19.86 -22.37
C TYR A 75 4.63 -19.13 -23.21
N GLU A 76 4.19 -18.15 -24.01
CA GLU A 76 5.10 -17.32 -24.81
C GLU A 76 6.03 -16.51 -23.89
N THR A 77 5.49 -15.98 -22.79
CA THR A 77 6.23 -15.17 -21.82
C THR A 77 7.33 -15.99 -21.13
N GLU A 78 6.99 -17.16 -20.61
CA GLU A 78 7.98 -18.04 -19.97
C GLU A 78 9.02 -18.54 -20.98
N HIS A 79 8.59 -18.89 -22.20
CA HIS A 79 9.49 -19.27 -23.29
C HIS A 79 10.50 -18.15 -23.60
N PHE A 80 10.00 -16.93 -23.80
CA PHE A 80 10.80 -15.75 -24.12
C PHE A 80 11.82 -15.43 -23.01
N PHE A 81 11.47 -15.65 -21.74
CA PHE A 81 12.45 -15.52 -20.66
C PHE A 81 13.65 -16.44 -20.88
N TYR A 82 13.43 -17.74 -21.04
CA TYR A 82 14.54 -18.69 -21.12
C TYR A 82 15.31 -18.63 -22.46
N THR A 83 14.67 -18.26 -23.56
CA THR A 83 15.31 -18.23 -24.88
C THR A 83 15.99 -16.91 -25.20
N ASN A 84 15.53 -15.80 -24.62
CA ASN A 84 16.02 -14.45 -24.91
C ASN A 84 16.42 -13.69 -23.64
N LEU A 85 15.46 -13.28 -22.81
CA LEU A 85 15.69 -12.30 -21.75
C LEU A 85 16.70 -12.77 -20.68
N GLY A 86 16.60 -14.03 -20.23
CA GLY A 86 17.54 -14.63 -19.29
C GLY A 86 18.96 -14.70 -19.83
N LYS A 87 19.14 -14.85 -21.15
CA LYS A 87 20.47 -14.79 -21.80
C LYS A 87 21.01 -13.37 -21.84
N ILE A 88 20.14 -12.38 -22.06
CA ILE A 88 20.50 -10.96 -21.99
C ILE A 88 20.99 -10.62 -20.57
N TYR A 89 20.22 -10.97 -19.55
CA TYR A 89 20.62 -10.77 -18.14
C TYR A 89 21.94 -11.46 -17.84
N ARG A 90 22.07 -12.72 -18.28
CA ARG A 90 23.30 -13.49 -18.08
C ARG A 90 24.52 -12.81 -18.69
N ASN A 91 24.39 -12.34 -19.93
CA ASN A 91 25.45 -11.63 -20.63
C ASN A 91 25.82 -10.29 -19.96
N ILE A 92 24.83 -9.51 -19.49
CA ILE A 92 25.07 -8.26 -18.75
C ILE A 92 25.89 -8.53 -17.49
N GLU A 93 25.44 -9.49 -16.69
CA GLU A 93 26.11 -9.85 -15.45
C GLU A 93 27.52 -10.42 -15.71
N ASP A 94 27.72 -11.18 -16.79
CA ASP A 94 29.06 -11.67 -17.19
C ASP A 94 29.97 -10.50 -17.62
N GLN A 95 29.44 -9.53 -18.37
CA GLN A 95 30.16 -8.29 -18.75
C GLN A 95 30.55 -7.44 -17.53
N CYS A 96 29.70 -7.40 -16.50
CA CYS A 96 29.99 -6.72 -15.24
C CYS A 96 30.91 -7.53 -14.30
N GLY A 97 31.29 -8.76 -14.65
CA GLY A 97 32.16 -9.61 -13.85
C GLY A 97 31.50 -10.13 -12.56
N ILE A 98 30.19 -10.35 -12.56
CA ILE A 98 29.46 -10.85 -11.40
C ILE A 98 29.88 -12.30 -11.10
N PRO A 99 30.30 -12.65 -9.87
CA PRO A 99 30.60 -14.04 -9.49
C PRO A 99 29.36 -14.94 -9.51
N ASP A 100 29.51 -16.23 -9.81
CA ASP A 100 28.38 -17.14 -10.04
C ASP A 100 27.34 -17.20 -8.91
N GLY A 101 27.76 -17.19 -7.64
CA GLY A 101 26.85 -17.18 -6.50
C GLY A 101 26.04 -15.89 -6.31
N LEU A 102 26.42 -14.79 -6.98
CA LEU A 102 25.73 -13.50 -6.93
C LEU A 102 24.87 -13.24 -8.16
N LYS A 103 24.92 -14.13 -9.15
CA LYS A 103 24.10 -14.06 -10.35
C LYS A 103 22.63 -14.33 -10.06
N LEU A 104 21.72 -13.86 -10.92
CA LEU A 104 20.30 -14.22 -10.86
C LEU A 104 20.14 -15.75 -11.01
N ASN A 105 19.51 -16.39 -10.02
CA ASN A 105 19.43 -17.83 -9.95
C ASN A 105 18.11 -18.39 -10.51
N VAL A 106 18.15 -18.93 -11.73
CA VAL A 106 17.00 -19.56 -12.41
C VAL A 106 17.28 -21.02 -12.76
N SER A 107 16.24 -21.75 -13.19
CA SER A 107 16.39 -23.15 -13.63
C SER A 107 17.15 -23.24 -14.96
N LYS A 108 17.92 -24.31 -15.14
CA LYS A 108 18.57 -24.56 -16.44
C LYS A 108 17.52 -24.99 -17.47
N TYR A 109 17.52 -24.31 -18.61
CA TYR A 109 16.65 -24.59 -19.75
C TYR A 109 17.26 -25.62 -20.71
N TYR A 110 16.45 -26.55 -21.21
CA TYR A 110 16.85 -27.55 -22.20
C TYR A 110 16.10 -27.45 -23.52
N GLY A 111 14.86 -26.96 -23.53
CA GLY A 111 14.06 -26.83 -24.75
C GLY A 111 12.60 -26.56 -24.48
N SER A 112 11.87 -26.16 -25.53
CA SER A 112 10.42 -25.94 -25.46
C SER A 112 9.76 -26.07 -26.84
N ILE A 113 8.44 -26.27 -26.82
CA ILE A 113 7.52 -26.29 -27.96
C ILE A 113 6.59 -25.09 -27.78
N THR A 114 6.35 -24.33 -28.84
CA THR A 114 5.54 -23.09 -28.80
C THR A 114 4.30 -23.18 -29.68
N GLU A 115 4.17 -24.27 -30.43
CA GLU A 115 3.01 -24.57 -31.25
C GLU A 115 1.75 -24.63 -30.40
N LEU A 116 0.73 -23.88 -30.82
CA LEU A 116 -0.53 -23.76 -30.08
C LEU A 116 -1.13 -25.16 -29.81
N ASN A 117 -1.54 -25.38 -28.56
CA ASN A 117 -2.04 -26.66 -28.05
C ASN A 117 -1.01 -27.79 -28.00
N GLU A 118 0.26 -27.56 -28.28
CA GLU A 118 1.34 -28.54 -28.13
C GLU A 118 2.43 -28.03 -27.17
N GLU A 119 2.21 -26.88 -26.53
CA GLU A 119 3.24 -26.17 -25.79
C GLU A 119 3.78 -27.01 -24.63
N ALA A 120 5.10 -27.05 -24.54
CA ALA A 120 5.82 -27.76 -23.51
C ALA A 120 7.15 -27.07 -23.23
N MET A 121 7.63 -27.16 -21.99
CA MET A 121 8.93 -26.66 -21.59
C MET A 121 9.67 -27.71 -20.79
N VAL A 122 10.97 -27.88 -21.07
CA VAL A 122 11.84 -28.83 -20.39
C VAL A 122 12.96 -28.06 -19.69
N LEU A 123 12.97 -28.17 -18.37
CA LEU A 123 13.90 -27.53 -17.45
C LEU A 123 14.67 -28.60 -16.65
N GLN A 124 15.65 -28.16 -15.87
CA GLN A 124 16.28 -29.01 -14.87
C GLN A 124 15.27 -29.46 -13.82
N ASP A 125 15.33 -30.73 -13.43
CA ASP A 125 14.61 -31.23 -12.26
C ASP A 125 15.28 -30.72 -10.98
N LEU A 126 14.69 -29.67 -10.40
CA LEU A 126 15.20 -29.06 -9.17
C LEU A 126 14.96 -29.93 -7.93
N VAL A 127 13.92 -30.76 -7.93
CA VAL A 127 13.69 -31.74 -6.85
C VAL A 127 14.81 -32.78 -6.82
N ALA A 128 15.20 -33.29 -7.99
CA ALA A 128 16.35 -34.18 -8.09
C ALA A 128 17.69 -33.50 -7.73
N ALA A 129 17.77 -32.17 -7.80
CA ALA A 129 18.94 -31.38 -7.36
C ALA A 129 18.91 -31.05 -5.85
N GLY A 130 17.89 -31.51 -5.12
CA GLY A 130 17.74 -31.32 -3.69
C GLY A 130 17.08 -30.00 -3.29
N TYR A 131 16.37 -29.34 -4.20
CA TYR A 131 15.48 -28.23 -3.87
C TYR A 131 14.07 -28.74 -3.60
N GLU A 132 13.30 -27.96 -2.87
CA GLU A 132 11.87 -28.21 -2.64
C GLU A 132 11.05 -26.93 -2.82
N ALA A 133 9.78 -27.08 -3.15
CA ALA A 133 8.86 -25.95 -3.20
C ALA A 133 8.50 -25.54 -1.77
N TYR A 134 8.32 -24.24 -1.52
CA TYR A 134 7.86 -23.80 -0.21
C TYR A 134 6.43 -24.29 0.07
N ASP A 135 6.20 -24.74 1.30
CA ASP A 135 4.88 -25.20 1.74
C ASP A 135 3.93 -24.00 1.85
N ARG A 136 2.99 -23.90 0.91
CA ARG A 136 2.01 -22.80 0.83
C ARG A 136 1.10 -22.67 2.05
N PHE A 137 1.00 -23.72 2.88
CA PHE A 137 0.24 -23.68 4.13
C PHE A 137 1.03 -23.11 5.31
N LYS A 138 2.35 -22.92 5.17
CA LYS A 138 3.21 -22.33 6.21
C LYS A 138 3.47 -20.85 5.95
N SER A 139 3.65 -20.10 7.03
CA SER A 139 4.23 -18.75 6.95
C SER A 139 5.73 -18.87 6.67
N ILE A 140 6.25 -17.98 5.81
CA ILE A 140 7.68 -17.80 5.63
C ILE A 140 8.38 -17.47 6.95
N ASP A 141 9.64 -17.89 7.05
CA ASP A 141 10.55 -17.52 8.14
C ASP A 141 11.57 -16.46 7.67
N TRP A 142 12.33 -15.91 8.62
CA TRP A 142 13.28 -14.85 8.32
C TRP A 142 14.42 -15.28 7.38
N PRO A 143 15.12 -16.42 7.59
CA PRO A 143 16.16 -16.88 6.66
C PRO A 143 15.66 -17.05 5.22
N TYR A 144 14.47 -17.63 5.05
CA TYR A 144 13.84 -17.79 3.75
C TYR A 144 13.48 -16.45 3.11
N ALA A 145 12.83 -15.55 3.87
CA ALA A 145 12.43 -14.23 3.39
C ALA A 145 13.61 -13.39 2.91
N GLN A 146 14.74 -13.44 3.62
CA GLN A 146 15.97 -12.75 3.21
C GLN A 146 16.55 -13.28 1.90
N ALA A 147 16.56 -14.60 1.72
CA ALA A 147 17.07 -15.22 0.51
C ALA A 147 16.15 -14.96 -0.70
N ALA A 148 14.84 -15.09 -0.50
CA ALA A 148 13.85 -14.86 -1.54
C ALA A 148 13.87 -13.41 -2.05
N THR A 149 13.88 -12.43 -1.13
CA THR A 149 13.94 -11.01 -1.51
C THR A 149 15.28 -10.60 -2.09
N ARG A 150 16.38 -11.31 -1.78
CA ARG A 150 17.67 -11.14 -2.48
C ARG A 150 17.58 -11.58 -3.95
N GLU A 151 16.95 -12.70 -4.26
CA GLU A 151 16.75 -13.11 -5.66
C GLU A 151 15.80 -12.18 -6.40
N LEU A 152 14.76 -11.66 -5.73
CA LEU A 152 13.89 -10.62 -6.29
C LEU A 152 14.67 -9.36 -6.65
N ALA A 153 15.53 -8.90 -5.73
CA ALA A 153 16.40 -7.75 -5.93
C ALA A 153 17.33 -7.94 -7.15
N LYS A 154 17.90 -9.14 -7.34
CA LYS A 154 18.70 -9.46 -8.53
C LYS A 154 17.87 -9.38 -9.82
N LEU A 155 16.67 -9.95 -9.82
CA LEU A 155 15.77 -9.92 -10.99
C LEU A 155 15.48 -8.49 -11.43
N HIS A 156 15.09 -7.63 -10.49
CA HIS A 156 14.79 -6.22 -10.76
C HIS A 156 16.03 -5.43 -11.20
N ALA A 157 17.18 -5.65 -10.56
CA ALA A 157 18.44 -4.99 -10.93
C ALA A 157 18.90 -5.38 -12.35
N CYS A 158 18.75 -6.66 -12.74
CA CYS A 158 19.03 -7.12 -14.10
C CYS A 158 18.12 -6.46 -15.14
N ALA A 159 16.83 -6.27 -14.84
CA ALA A 159 15.90 -5.58 -15.73
C ALA A 159 16.31 -4.12 -15.99
N TRP A 160 16.68 -3.38 -14.94
CA TRP A 160 17.17 -2.01 -15.12
C TRP A 160 18.56 -1.93 -15.76
N ALA A 161 19.42 -2.92 -15.53
CA ALA A 161 20.71 -2.98 -16.23
C ALA A 161 20.51 -3.16 -17.73
N TYR A 162 19.55 -3.99 -18.13
CA TYR A 162 19.15 -4.09 -19.54
C TYR A 162 18.58 -2.77 -20.06
N GLY A 163 17.66 -2.13 -19.33
CA GLY A 163 17.11 -0.82 -19.71
C GLY A 163 18.14 0.31 -19.79
N LYS A 164 19.30 0.20 -19.12
CA LYS A 164 20.43 1.14 -19.29
C LYS A 164 21.26 0.82 -20.53
N GLN A 165 21.47 -0.47 -20.85
CA GLN A 165 22.27 -0.90 -21.99
C GLN A 165 21.53 -0.72 -23.33
N ASP A 166 20.23 -1.00 -23.33
CA ASP A 166 19.35 -0.98 -24.52
C ASP A 166 17.95 -0.46 -24.11
N PRO A 167 17.78 0.87 -24.01
CA PRO A 167 16.51 1.47 -23.61
C PRO A 167 15.36 1.14 -24.56
N GLU A 168 15.61 1.12 -25.88
CA GLU A 168 14.59 0.85 -26.90
C GLU A 168 14.09 -0.59 -26.80
N GLY A 169 14.99 -1.57 -26.72
CA GLY A 169 14.61 -2.97 -26.54
C GLY A 169 13.92 -3.24 -25.20
N PHE A 170 14.31 -2.54 -24.14
CA PHE A 170 13.61 -2.61 -22.86
C PHE A 170 12.17 -2.09 -22.95
N ASP A 171 11.96 -0.93 -23.59
CA ASP A 171 10.61 -0.39 -23.82
C ASP A 171 9.75 -1.31 -24.69
N GLU A 172 10.34 -1.97 -25.69
CA GLU A 172 9.65 -2.99 -26.49
C GLU A 172 9.25 -4.20 -25.64
N ILE A 173 10.13 -4.69 -24.76
CA ILE A 173 9.82 -5.80 -23.87
C ILE A 173 8.72 -5.42 -22.87
N LEU A 174 8.74 -4.21 -22.30
CA LEU A 174 7.68 -3.75 -21.40
C LEU A 174 6.30 -3.67 -22.08
N LYS A 175 6.26 -3.37 -23.38
CA LYS A 175 5.02 -3.39 -24.18
C LYS A 175 4.60 -4.81 -24.57
N LYS A 176 5.57 -5.69 -24.81
CA LYS A 176 5.33 -7.08 -25.24
C LYS A 176 4.85 -7.96 -24.08
N LEU A 177 5.59 -7.91 -22.96
CA LEU A 177 5.36 -8.68 -21.76
C LEU A 177 4.29 -7.99 -20.92
N THR A 178 3.06 -8.40 -21.17
CA THR A 178 1.88 -7.95 -20.44
C THR A 178 1.13 -9.16 -19.92
N PHE A 179 0.71 -9.09 -18.65
CA PHE A 179 -0.21 -10.06 -18.09
C PHE A 179 -1.62 -9.45 -18.09
N ASP A 180 -2.23 -9.44 -19.27
CA ASP A 180 -3.56 -8.89 -19.46
C ASP A 180 -4.60 -9.99 -19.19
N ILE A 181 -5.17 -9.98 -17.98
CA ILE A 181 -6.42 -10.70 -17.72
C ILE A 181 -7.56 -9.82 -18.25
N SER A 182 -8.43 -10.37 -19.08
CA SER A 182 -9.62 -9.64 -19.54
C SER A 182 -10.56 -9.33 -18.36
N MET A 183 -10.73 -8.05 -18.05
CA MET A 183 -11.62 -7.58 -16.97
C MET A 183 -13.09 -7.46 -17.41
N ASP A 184 -13.34 -7.36 -18.72
CA ASP A 184 -14.66 -7.01 -19.27
C ASP A 184 -15.63 -8.20 -19.40
N GLY A 185 -15.19 -9.41 -19.08
CA GLY A 185 -15.96 -10.65 -19.20
C GLY A 185 -16.95 -10.89 -18.05
N PRO A 186 -18.13 -11.49 -18.31
CA PRO A 186 -19.08 -11.83 -17.26
C PRO A 186 -18.50 -12.78 -16.21
N GLU A 187 -17.63 -13.71 -16.60
CA GLU A 187 -16.95 -14.62 -15.68
C GLU A 187 -16.04 -13.89 -14.69
N MET A 188 -15.35 -12.83 -15.13
CA MET A 188 -14.46 -12.03 -14.28
C MET A 188 -15.26 -11.19 -13.28
N LYS A 189 -16.35 -10.56 -13.71
CA LYS A 189 -17.25 -9.82 -12.80
C LYS A 189 -17.87 -10.70 -11.73
N VAL A 190 -18.26 -11.92 -12.09
CA VAL A 190 -18.74 -12.93 -11.15
C VAL A 190 -17.62 -13.36 -10.19
N TYR A 191 -16.41 -13.59 -10.70
CA TYR A 191 -15.24 -13.87 -9.87
C TYR A 191 -14.95 -12.78 -8.85
N MET A 192 -14.86 -11.52 -9.28
CA MET A 192 -14.54 -10.39 -8.41
C MET A 192 -15.60 -10.20 -7.33
N THR A 193 -16.88 -10.14 -7.73
CA THR A 193 -18.02 -10.00 -6.80
C THR A 193 -18.02 -11.11 -5.75
N ASN A 194 -17.94 -12.37 -6.18
CA ASN A 194 -18.01 -13.52 -5.26
C ASN A 194 -16.82 -13.58 -4.30
N MET A 195 -15.62 -13.21 -4.75
CA MET A 195 -14.43 -13.17 -3.89
C MET A 195 -14.54 -12.08 -2.82
N VAL A 196 -15.03 -10.89 -3.19
CA VAL A 196 -15.27 -9.80 -2.25
C VAL A 196 -16.35 -10.17 -1.24
N GLU A 197 -17.50 -10.70 -1.69
CA GLU A 197 -18.58 -11.13 -0.80
C GLU A 197 -18.11 -12.20 0.20
N LYS A 198 -17.32 -13.17 -0.28
CA LYS A 198 -16.73 -14.21 0.57
C LYS A 198 -15.75 -13.63 1.58
N ALA A 199 -14.92 -12.68 1.16
CA ALA A 199 -14.00 -12.01 2.05
C ALA A 199 -14.74 -11.21 3.14
N ILE A 200 -15.79 -10.46 2.77
CA ILE A 200 -16.66 -9.76 3.72
C ILE A 200 -17.28 -10.73 4.73
N ALA A 201 -17.74 -11.90 4.27
CA ALA A 201 -18.29 -12.94 5.16
C ALA A 201 -17.24 -13.54 6.11
N THR A 202 -15.96 -13.55 5.70
CA THR A 202 -14.84 -14.16 6.42
C THR A 202 -14.17 -13.21 7.41
N VAL A 203 -14.16 -11.91 7.12
CA VAL A 203 -13.61 -10.88 8.00
C VAL A 203 -14.37 -10.84 9.32
N ARG A 204 -13.66 -10.65 10.43
CA ARG A 204 -14.25 -10.53 11.77
C ARG A 204 -15.24 -9.36 11.84
N GLU A 205 -16.29 -9.54 12.63
CA GLU A 205 -17.44 -8.62 12.69
C GLU A 205 -17.03 -7.16 12.94
N GLU A 206 -16.05 -6.94 13.83
CA GLU A 206 -15.54 -5.61 14.15
C GLU A 206 -14.91 -4.85 12.96
N ASN A 207 -14.44 -5.57 11.94
CA ASN A 207 -13.76 -4.99 10.77
C ASN A 207 -14.62 -5.01 9.50
N LYS A 208 -15.77 -5.70 9.50
CA LYS A 208 -16.60 -5.91 8.31
C LYS A 208 -17.04 -4.60 7.67
N GLU A 209 -17.53 -3.64 8.45
CA GLU A 209 -18.03 -2.37 7.92
C GLU A 209 -16.93 -1.60 7.15
N MET A 210 -15.72 -1.54 7.71
CA MET A 210 -14.59 -0.87 7.07
C MET A 210 -14.13 -1.61 5.82
N PHE A 211 -14.04 -2.94 5.90
CA PHE A 211 -13.66 -3.78 4.76
C PHE A 211 -14.66 -3.67 3.61
N THR A 212 -15.96 -3.69 3.92
CA THR A 212 -17.03 -3.47 2.93
C THR A 212 -16.89 -2.10 2.26
N LYS A 213 -16.73 -1.02 3.02
CA LYS A 213 -16.56 0.34 2.45
C LYS A 213 -15.34 0.45 1.53
N TYR A 214 -14.24 -0.22 1.88
CA TYR A 214 -13.06 -0.27 1.01
C TYR A 214 -13.42 -0.85 -0.36
N PHE A 215 -14.13 -1.98 -0.40
CA PHE A 215 -14.54 -2.62 -1.65
C PHE A 215 -15.73 -1.95 -2.36
N GLU A 216 -16.58 -1.18 -1.66
CA GLU A 216 -17.57 -0.30 -2.31
C GLU A 216 -16.91 0.84 -3.10
N SER A 217 -15.75 1.31 -2.61
CA SER A 217 -14.93 2.32 -3.31
C SER A 217 -13.94 1.72 -4.30
N PHE A 218 -13.85 0.38 -4.37
CA PHE A 218 -12.86 -0.30 -5.20
C PHE A 218 -13.20 -0.11 -6.68
N ASN A 219 -12.22 0.39 -7.42
CA ASN A 219 -12.31 0.57 -8.86
C ASN A 219 -11.33 -0.39 -9.55
N GLU A 220 -11.86 -1.27 -10.39
CA GLU A 220 -11.10 -2.31 -11.10
C GLU A 220 -10.06 -1.73 -12.09
N GLU A 221 -10.42 -0.66 -12.81
CA GLU A 221 -9.50 0.03 -13.73
C GLU A 221 -8.37 0.69 -12.95
N GLU A 222 -8.71 1.34 -11.82
CA GLU A 222 -7.73 1.96 -10.94
C GLU A 222 -6.80 0.92 -10.30
N TYR A 223 -7.32 -0.24 -9.91
CA TYR A 223 -6.52 -1.35 -9.41
C TYR A 223 -5.51 -1.84 -10.45
N THR A 224 -5.96 -2.08 -11.68
CA THR A 224 -5.12 -2.53 -12.79
C THR A 224 -4.06 -1.48 -13.13
N ALA A 225 -4.44 -0.20 -13.13
CA ALA A 225 -3.52 0.91 -13.35
C ALA A 225 -2.52 1.06 -12.20
N THR A 226 -2.92 0.82 -10.95
CA THR A 226 -2.05 0.97 -9.77
C THR A 226 -0.88 0.00 -9.80
N HIS A 227 -1.07 -1.23 -10.30
CA HIS A 227 0.04 -2.16 -10.52
C HIS A 227 1.09 -1.63 -11.52
N LYS A 228 0.63 -0.94 -12.58
CA LYS A 228 1.46 -0.46 -13.69
C LYS A 228 1.98 0.96 -13.49
N ARG A 229 1.40 1.79 -12.60
CA ARG A 229 1.91 3.13 -12.28
C ARG A 229 3.21 2.99 -11.49
N SER A 230 4.30 3.53 -11.99
CA SER A 230 5.55 3.61 -11.23
C SER A 230 6.37 4.81 -11.71
N ARG A 231 7.12 5.45 -10.81
CA ARG A 231 8.18 6.43 -11.17
C ARG A 231 9.25 5.78 -12.04
N ARG A 232 9.52 4.50 -11.80
CA ARG A 232 10.47 3.70 -12.56
C ARG A 232 9.92 2.29 -12.79
N LEU A 233 9.49 2.01 -14.01
CA LEU A 233 9.05 0.67 -14.38
C LEU A 233 10.22 -0.31 -14.31
N VAL A 234 9.95 -1.50 -13.79
CA VAL A 234 10.82 -2.67 -13.84
C VAL A 234 10.03 -3.84 -14.43
N LEU A 235 10.72 -4.90 -14.84
CA LEU A 235 10.06 -6.15 -15.20
C LEU A 235 9.84 -6.98 -13.92
N ASN A 236 8.59 -7.04 -13.47
CA ASN A 236 8.15 -7.84 -12.35
C ASN A 236 8.01 -9.31 -12.77
N HIS A 237 8.23 -10.22 -11.84
CA HIS A 237 7.82 -11.61 -11.90
C HIS A 237 6.30 -11.75 -12.09
N GLY A 238 5.49 -10.98 -11.36
CA GLY A 238 4.02 -10.93 -11.48
C GLY A 238 3.26 -11.93 -10.59
N ASP A 239 3.87 -13.06 -10.26
CA ASP A 239 3.37 -14.06 -9.28
C ASP A 239 4.48 -14.50 -8.29
N PHE A 240 5.16 -13.54 -7.66
CA PHE A 240 6.34 -13.80 -6.81
C PHE A 240 5.97 -14.33 -5.41
N ARG A 241 5.31 -15.48 -5.35
CA ARG A 241 4.93 -16.18 -4.11
C ARG A 241 5.92 -17.28 -3.72
N PRO A 242 5.99 -17.68 -2.44
CA PRO A 242 6.91 -18.73 -1.99
C PRO A 242 6.82 -20.05 -2.76
N SER A 243 5.63 -20.46 -3.21
CA SER A 243 5.47 -21.72 -3.97
C SER A 243 6.05 -21.66 -5.39
N ASN A 244 6.39 -20.48 -5.89
CA ASN A 244 7.08 -20.28 -7.18
C ASN A 244 8.59 -20.04 -6.98
N LEU A 245 9.09 -20.31 -5.77
CA LEU A 245 10.51 -20.23 -5.41
C LEU A 245 10.96 -21.60 -4.89
N MET A 246 11.81 -22.26 -5.65
CA MET A 246 12.40 -23.54 -5.23
C MET A 246 13.57 -23.25 -4.30
N HIS A 247 13.62 -23.89 -3.13
CA HIS A 247 14.59 -23.56 -2.10
C HIS A 247 15.36 -24.78 -1.62
N LYS A 248 16.56 -24.52 -1.10
CA LYS A 248 17.43 -25.53 -0.50
C LYS A 248 18.18 -24.93 0.68
N TYR A 249 18.04 -25.51 1.85
CA TYR A 249 18.86 -25.16 3.02
C TYR A 249 20.26 -25.78 2.87
N LEU A 250 21.29 -24.95 3.05
CA LEU A 250 22.68 -25.37 3.03
C LEU A 250 23.17 -25.70 4.44
N ASP A 251 24.30 -26.41 4.54
CA ASP A 251 24.85 -26.88 5.82
C ASP A 251 25.23 -25.72 6.78
N ASP A 252 25.47 -24.52 6.26
CA ASP A 252 25.76 -23.31 7.03
C ASP A 252 24.51 -22.55 7.50
N GLY A 253 23.32 -23.07 7.21
CA GLY A 253 22.03 -22.47 7.55
C GLY A 253 21.54 -21.42 6.55
N SER A 254 22.28 -21.12 5.49
CA SER A 254 21.80 -20.25 4.41
C SER A 254 20.80 -20.96 3.52
N VAL A 255 19.96 -20.18 2.84
CA VAL A 255 18.93 -20.68 1.93
C VAL A 255 19.31 -20.27 0.50
N ASP A 256 19.46 -21.26 -0.38
CA ASP A 256 19.59 -21.05 -1.81
C ASP A 256 18.21 -21.06 -2.47
N ILE A 257 17.90 -20.04 -3.27
CA ILE A 257 16.60 -19.85 -3.92
C ILE A 257 16.79 -19.87 -5.43
N LYS A 258 15.91 -20.59 -6.12
CA LYS A 258 15.74 -20.55 -7.57
C LYS A 258 14.36 -20.04 -7.93
N VAL A 259 14.32 -18.95 -8.70
CA VAL A 259 13.08 -18.38 -9.22
C VAL A 259 12.58 -19.25 -10.37
N VAL A 260 11.30 -19.64 -10.32
CA VAL A 260 10.63 -20.46 -11.34
C VAL A 260 9.26 -19.89 -11.67
N ASP A 261 8.62 -20.40 -12.73
CA ASP A 261 7.29 -20.00 -13.17
C ASP A 261 7.16 -18.54 -13.62
N LEU A 262 8.07 -18.15 -14.52
CA LEU A 262 8.21 -16.79 -15.08
C LEU A 262 7.16 -16.48 -16.17
N GLN A 263 5.98 -17.07 -16.05
CA GLN A 263 4.90 -17.00 -17.04
C GLN A 263 4.05 -15.73 -16.93
N THR A 264 4.21 -14.97 -15.84
CA THR A 264 3.45 -13.75 -15.53
C THR A 264 4.30 -12.47 -15.59
N LEU A 265 5.48 -12.54 -16.22
CA LEU A 265 6.37 -11.39 -16.36
C LEU A 265 5.65 -10.20 -17.00
N GLN A 266 5.76 -9.04 -16.36
CA GLN A 266 5.13 -7.82 -16.86
C GLN A 266 5.81 -6.56 -16.32
N GLY A 267 5.63 -5.44 -17.02
CA GLY A 267 6.05 -4.14 -16.53
C GLY A 267 5.24 -3.66 -15.33
N GLY A 268 5.90 -3.22 -14.27
CA GLY A 268 5.23 -2.67 -13.09
C GLY A 268 6.19 -2.01 -12.10
N SER A 269 5.65 -1.70 -10.92
CA SER A 269 6.45 -1.21 -9.79
C SER A 269 7.24 -2.36 -9.15
N PRO A 270 8.54 -2.17 -8.82
CA PRO A 270 9.33 -3.20 -8.12
C PRO A 270 8.72 -3.59 -6.77
N VAL A 271 7.92 -2.70 -6.16
CA VAL A 271 7.28 -2.96 -4.87
C VAL A 271 6.09 -3.92 -5.01
N SER A 272 5.53 -4.08 -6.20
CA SER A 272 4.39 -4.98 -6.41
C SER A 272 4.74 -6.44 -6.14
N ASP A 273 5.86 -6.95 -6.65
CA ASP A 273 6.30 -8.32 -6.34
C ASP A 273 6.66 -8.51 -4.86
N LEU A 274 7.23 -7.47 -4.24
CA LEU A 274 7.58 -7.51 -2.81
C LEU A 274 6.32 -7.61 -1.93
N ILE A 275 5.32 -6.79 -2.19
CA ILE A 275 4.02 -6.85 -1.51
C ILE A 275 3.34 -8.19 -1.80
N TYR A 276 3.39 -8.68 -3.04
CA TYR A 276 2.85 -10.00 -3.41
C TYR A 276 3.47 -11.09 -2.54
N PHE A 277 4.80 -11.14 -2.46
CA PHE A 277 5.53 -12.11 -1.66
C PHE A 277 5.13 -12.07 -0.19
N ILE A 278 5.12 -10.87 0.39
CA ILE A 278 4.85 -10.68 1.82
C ILE A 278 3.42 -11.11 2.14
N PHE A 279 2.41 -10.57 1.47
CA PHE A 279 1.02 -10.80 1.85
C PHE A 279 0.48 -12.18 1.41
N SER A 280 1.08 -12.82 0.41
CA SER A 280 0.71 -14.21 0.05
C SER A 280 1.45 -15.27 0.87
N GLY A 281 2.66 -14.96 1.36
CA GLY A 281 3.57 -15.92 1.98
C GLY A 281 3.68 -15.88 3.50
N SER A 282 3.23 -14.81 4.16
CA SER A 282 3.42 -14.62 5.60
C SER A 282 2.12 -14.60 6.42
N ASP A 283 2.23 -14.90 7.71
CA ASP A 283 1.18 -14.66 8.70
C ASP A 283 1.32 -13.28 9.38
N GLU A 284 0.33 -12.94 10.21
CA GLU A 284 0.31 -11.69 10.98
C GLU A 284 1.52 -11.54 11.91
N LYS A 285 2.00 -12.62 12.52
CA LYS A 285 3.11 -12.59 13.48
C LYS A 285 4.42 -12.26 12.79
N PHE A 286 4.67 -12.87 11.62
CA PHE A 286 5.84 -12.57 10.81
C PHE A 286 5.84 -11.10 10.40
N ARG A 287 4.72 -10.56 9.90
CA ARG A 287 4.66 -9.15 9.47
C ARG A 287 4.83 -8.21 10.65
N ALA A 288 4.18 -8.47 11.78
CA ALA A 288 4.36 -7.67 12.99
C ALA A 288 5.83 -7.59 13.46
N GLN A 289 6.63 -8.62 13.19
CA GLN A 289 8.03 -8.69 13.62
C GLN A 289 9.02 -8.21 12.54
N TYR A 290 8.74 -8.47 11.27
CA TYR A 290 9.74 -8.41 10.20
C TYR A 290 9.34 -7.60 8.98
N PHE A 291 8.15 -6.99 8.93
CA PHE A 291 7.69 -6.25 7.75
C PHE A 291 8.68 -5.15 7.34
N ASP A 292 8.93 -4.16 8.19
CA ASP A 292 9.84 -3.04 7.89
C ASP A 292 11.27 -3.53 7.66
N LYS A 293 11.71 -4.50 8.47
CA LYS A 293 13.04 -5.11 8.34
C LYS A 293 13.24 -5.78 6.98
N LEU A 294 12.20 -6.41 6.43
CA LEU A 294 12.25 -7.07 5.13
C LEU A 294 12.24 -6.06 3.99
N LEU A 295 11.49 -4.96 4.11
CA LEU A 295 11.50 -3.85 3.16
C LEU A 295 12.90 -3.23 3.06
N ASP A 296 13.52 -2.93 4.21
CA ASP A 296 14.88 -2.40 4.29
C ASP A 296 15.91 -3.38 3.72
N HIS A 297 15.77 -4.68 4.05
CA HIS A 297 16.65 -5.73 3.54
C HIS A 297 16.54 -5.83 2.01
N TYR A 298 15.33 -5.82 1.46
CA TYR A 298 15.11 -5.84 0.02
C TYR A 298 15.76 -4.63 -0.67
N TYR A 299 15.52 -3.39 -0.17
CA TYR A 299 16.10 -2.20 -0.79
C TYR A 299 17.63 -2.19 -0.71
N THR A 300 18.18 -2.69 0.40
CA THR A 300 19.64 -2.86 0.58
C THR A 300 20.22 -3.84 -0.44
N GLU A 301 19.58 -5.00 -0.62
CA GLU A 301 20.03 -6.01 -1.59
C GLU A 301 19.84 -5.53 -3.04
N LEU A 302 18.76 -4.81 -3.34
CA LEU A 302 18.51 -4.18 -4.65
C LEU A 302 19.60 -3.16 -4.98
N SER A 303 19.88 -2.24 -4.04
CA SER A 303 20.96 -1.26 -4.18
C SER A 303 22.32 -1.91 -4.39
N ALA A 304 22.60 -2.99 -3.65
CA ALA A 304 23.84 -3.74 -3.80
C ALA A 304 23.92 -4.46 -5.17
N ALA A 305 22.83 -5.07 -5.64
CA ALA A 305 22.75 -5.71 -6.95
C ALA A 305 22.93 -4.70 -8.09
N MET A 306 22.27 -3.53 -8.01
CA MET A 306 22.42 -2.42 -8.94
C MET A 306 23.88 -1.93 -9.02
N LYS A 307 24.52 -1.70 -7.88
CA LYS A 307 25.93 -1.27 -7.82
C LYS A 307 26.87 -2.30 -8.47
N ARG A 308 26.64 -3.60 -8.22
CA ARG A 308 27.38 -4.69 -8.88
C ARG A 308 27.20 -4.66 -10.40
N LEU A 309 26.01 -4.32 -10.88
CA LEU A 309 25.69 -4.14 -12.30
C LEU A 309 26.07 -2.74 -12.85
N GLN A 310 26.90 -1.98 -12.12
CA GLN A 310 27.39 -0.66 -12.54
C GLN A 310 26.26 0.37 -12.76
N LEU A 311 25.20 0.26 -11.96
CA LEU A 311 24.10 1.20 -11.86
C LEU A 311 24.25 2.07 -10.61
N ASN A 312 23.71 3.29 -10.66
CA ASN A 312 23.59 4.16 -9.50
C ASN A 312 22.16 4.08 -8.94
N PRO A 313 21.93 3.48 -7.74
CA PRO A 313 20.61 3.44 -7.13
C PRO A 313 19.99 4.82 -6.93
N ASP A 314 20.79 5.82 -6.54
CA ASP A 314 20.31 7.18 -6.25
C ASP A 314 19.77 7.90 -7.50
N GLU A 315 20.14 7.46 -8.70
CA GLU A 315 19.66 8.01 -9.98
C GLU A 315 18.52 7.20 -10.60
N ILE A 316 18.51 5.88 -10.42
CA ILE A 316 17.54 4.99 -11.08
C ILE A 316 16.31 4.75 -10.21
N PHE A 317 16.52 4.50 -8.92
CA PHE A 317 15.46 4.18 -7.96
C PHE A 317 15.98 4.41 -6.53
N SER A 318 15.92 5.68 -6.11
CA SER A 318 16.43 6.12 -4.81
C SER A 318 15.63 5.54 -3.65
N ARG A 319 16.12 5.70 -2.41
CA ARG A 319 15.37 5.27 -1.23
C ARG A 319 14.04 6.03 -1.13
N GLU A 320 14.07 7.31 -1.48
CA GLU A 320 12.86 8.15 -1.57
C GLU A 320 11.88 7.61 -2.61
N ASP A 321 12.35 7.16 -3.79
CA ASP A 321 11.46 6.53 -4.78
C ASP A 321 10.88 5.20 -4.30
N PHE A 322 11.67 4.40 -3.57
CA PHE A 322 11.18 3.15 -2.97
C PHE A 322 10.12 3.42 -1.92
N ASP A 323 10.36 4.34 -1.00
CA ASP A 323 9.40 4.70 0.05
C ASP A 323 8.12 5.29 -0.57
N TYR A 324 8.26 6.09 -1.64
CA TYR A 324 7.13 6.60 -2.43
C TYR A 324 6.30 5.48 -3.05
N GLU A 325 6.94 4.58 -3.82
CA GLU A 325 6.27 3.47 -4.45
C GLU A 325 5.61 2.55 -3.42
N LEU A 326 6.28 2.31 -2.29
CA LEU A 326 5.73 1.50 -1.21
C LEU A 326 4.43 2.11 -0.68
N ASN A 327 4.40 3.40 -0.36
CA ASN A 327 3.18 4.04 0.12
C ASN A 327 2.04 3.98 -0.90
N GLU A 328 2.35 4.18 -2.18
CA GLU A 328 1.37 4.10 -3.27
C GLU A 328 0.87 2.66 -3.50
N LYS A 329 1.71 1.64 -3.26
CA LYS A 329 1.34 0.22 -3.46
C LYS A 329 0.83 -0.47 -2.21
N LEU A 330 1.01 0.06 -1.01
CA LEU A 330 0.55 -0.59 0.21
C LEU A 330 -0.95 -0.91 0.22
N PRO A 331 -1.87 -0.02 -0.26
CA PRO A 331 -3.29 -0.37 -0.36
C PRO A 331 -3.56 -1.60 -1.25
N PHE A 332 -2.74 -1.84 -2.26
CA PHE A 332 -2.85 -3.01 -3.15
C PHE A 332 -2.65 -4.33 -2.40
N GLY A 333 -1.92 -4.35 -1.28
CA GLY A 333 -1.72 -5.56 -0.47
C GLY A 333 -3.03 -6.14 0.10
N LEU A 334 -3.98 -5.31 0.50
CA LEU A 334 -5.30 -5.75 1.00
C LEU A 334 -6.14 -6.40 -0.11
N THR A 335 -6.17 -5.77 -1.28
CA THR A 335 -6.86 -6.30 -2.46
C THR A 335 -6.23 -7.59 -2.93
N LEU A 336 -4.90 -7.64 -3.03
CA LEU A 336 -4.15 -8.84 -3.39
C LEU A 336 -4.46 -9.98 -2.42
N ALA A 337 -4.41 -9.73 -1.11
CA ALA A 337 -4.74 -10.72 -0.11
C ALA A 337 -6.15 -11.29 -0.28
N THR A 338 -7.11 -10.43 -0.62
CA THR A 338 -8.51 -10.81 -0.85
C THR A 338 -8.66 -11.80 -2.00
N PHE A 339 -7.94 -11.59 -3.11
CA PHE A 339 -8.06 -12.44 -4.30
C PHE A 339 -7.09 -13.64 -4.33
N ILE A 340 -5.90 -13.51 -3.73
CA ILE A 340 -4.83 -14.50 -3.86
C ILE A 340 -4.81 -15.51 -2.71
N ILE A 341 -5.03 -15.10 -1.47
CA ILE A 341 -4.97 -16.02 -0.31
C ILE A 341 -5.94 -17.20 -0.43
N PRO A 342 -7.20 -17.04 -0.87
CA PRO A 342 -8.09 -18.19 -1.06
C PRO A 342 -7.47 -19.25 -1.98
N VAL A 343 -6.91 -18.82 -3.11
CA VAL A 343 -6.29 -19.70 -4.12
C VAL A 343 -5.00 -20.33 -3.59
N VAL A 344 -4.16 -19.56 -2.90
CA VAL A 344 -2.89 -20.05 -2.35
C VAL A 344 -3.09 -21.04 -1.21
N THR A 345 -4.20 -20.95 -0.46
CA THR A 345 -4.46 -21.77 0.74
C THR A 345 -5.52 -22.85 0.54
N VAL A 346 -6.00 -23.06 -0.70
CA VAL A 346 -7.01 -24.10 -1.01
C VAL A 346 -6.44 -25.51 -0.81
N GLU A 347 -7.16 -26.44 -0.21
CA GLU A 347 -6.70 -27.83 -0.15
C GLU A 347 -6.76 -28.50 -1.53
N MET A 348 -5.88 -29.48 -1.80
CA MET A 348 -5.78 -30.15 -3.10
C MET A 348 -7.13 -30.68 -3.59
N GLU A 349 -7.91 -31.26 -2.69
CA GLU A 349 -9.23 -31.86 -2.98
C GLU A 349 -10.32 -30.83 -3.34
N ASN A 350 -10.13 -29.57 -2.94
CA ASN A 350 -11.03 -28.45 -3.23
C ASN A 350 -10.47 -27.52 -4.33
N ALA A 351 -9.28 -27.81 -4.86
CA ALA A 351 -8.64 -26.99 -5.88
C ALA A 351 -9.31 -27.19 -7.26
N PRO A 352 -9.37 -26.14 -8.10
CA PRO A 352 -9.84 -26.25 -9.48
C PRO A 352 -9.09 -27.32 -10.27
N GLN A 353 -9.83 -28.16 -11.00
CA GLN A 353 -9.24 -29.17 -11.86
C GLN A 353 -8.76 -28.54 -13.18
N VAL A 354 -7.57 -28.93 -13.63
CA VAL A 354 -6.97 -28.42 -14.87
C VAL A 354 -7.46 -29.27 -16.04
N ASP A 355 -8.56 -28.86 -16.65
CA ASP A 355 -9.19 -29.48 -17.82
C ASP A 355 -9.75 -28.44 -18.81
N GLU A 356 -10.42 -28.92 -19.86
CA GLU A 356 -10.99 -28.07 -20.93
C GLU A 356 -12.09 -27.12 -20.44
N SER A 357 -12.71 -27.40 -19.29
CA SER A 357 -13.78 -26.60 -18.71
C SER A 357 -13.29 -25.51 -17.76
N LEU A 358 -11.98 -25.48 -17.44
CA LEU A 358 -11.39 -24.48 -16.56
C LEU A 358 -11.52 -23.08 -17.17
N ASP A 359 -11.99 -22.14 -16.35
CA ASP A 359 -12.05 -20.71 -16.62
C ASP A 359 -11.86 -19.94 -15.29
N ILE A 360 -11.72 -18.61 -15.36
CA ILE A 360 -11.44 -17.78 -14.17
C ILE A 360 -12.52 -17.88 -13.08
N SER A 361 -13.78 -18.15 -13.43
CA SER A 361 -14.86 -18.25 -12.44
C SER A 361 -14.73 -19.48 -11.56
N LYS A 362 -14.03 -20.53 -12.02
CA LYS A 362 -13.74 -21.75 -11.24
C LYS A 362 -12.82 -21.52 -10.06
N PHE A 363 -12.11 -20.39 -10.04
CA PHE A 363 -11.33 -19.97 -8.88
C PHE A 363 -12.20 -19.42 -7.75
N ASN A 364 -13.52 -19.27 -7.94
CA ASN A 364 -14.49 -19.08 -6.85
C ASN A 364 -14.62 -20.37 -6.03
N LEU A 365 -13.69 -20.59 -5.10
CA LEU A 365 -13.60 -21.83 -4.33
C LEU A 365 -14.82 -22.04 -3.42
N GLU A 366 -15.62 -23.08 -3.63
CA GLU A 366 -16.78 -23.37 -2.77
C GLU A 366 -16.37 -23.62 -1.31
N LYS A 367 -15.20 -24.26 -1.12
CA LYS A 367 -14.60 -24.51 0.19
C LYS A 367 -13.22 -23.87 0.25
N THR A 368 -12.98 -23.13 1.32
CA THR A 368 -11.69 -22.55 1.67
C THR A 368 -11.19 -23.21 2.97
N SER A 369 -9.89 -23.15 3.24
CA SER A 369 -9.32 -23.69 4.47
C SER A 369 -9.48 -22.71 5.64
N ASP A 370 -9.40 -23.19 6.88
CA ASP A 370 -9.37 -22.30 8.06
C ASP A 370 -8.21 -21.29 8.00
N LEU A 371 -7.13 -21.68 7.33
CA LEU A 371 -5.96 -20.84 7.10
C LEU A 371 -6.28 -19.60 6.24
N TYR A 372 -7.24 -19.70 5.31
CA TYR A 372 -7.70 -18.52 4.56
C TYR A 372 -8.27 -17.47 5.50
N ALA A 373 -9.17 -17.87 6.41
CA ALA A 373 -9.79 -16.96 7.35
C ALA A 373 -8.77 -16.35 8.31
N GLU A 374 -7.84 -17.16 8.82
CA GLU A 374 -6.74 -16.68 9.67
C GLU A 374 -5.86 -15.64 8.93
N ARG A 375 -5.35 -15.98 7.74
CA ARG A 375 -4.46 -15.10 6.99
C ARG A 375 -5.15 -13.82 6.54
N LEU A 376 -6.37 -13.90 6.01
CA LEU A 376 -7.12 -12.71 5.59
C LEU A 376 -7.37 -11.76 6.76
N ASN A 377 -7.83 -12.28 7.90
CA ASN A 377 -8.02 -11.44 9.09
C ASN A 377 -6.70 -10.88 9.61
N GLY A 378 -5.61 -11.63 9.51
CA GLY A 378 -4.27 -11.13 9.81
C GLY A 378 -3.86 -9.95 8.93
N VAL A 379 -4.15 -10.02 7.62
CA VAL A 379 -3.91 -8.89 6.71
C VAL A 379 -4.80 -7.71 7.08
N VAL A 380 -6.11 -7.91 7.23
CA VAL A 380 -7.04 -6.82 7.62
C VAL A 380 -6.59 -6.14 8.91
N ASN A 381 -6.14 -6.92 9.89
CA ASN A 381 -5.59 -6.40 11.13
C ASN A 381 -4.41 -5.44 10.91
N ASP A 382 -3.53 -5.70 9.93
CA ASP A 382 -2.41 -4.80 9.63
C ASP A 382 -2.87 -3.43 9.11
N TYR A 383 -4.04 -3.36 8.44
CA TYR A 383 -4.61 -2.11 7.93
C TYR A 383 -5.54 -1.40 8.94
N VAL A 384 -6.10 -2.13 9.90
CA VAL A 384 -7.06 -1.59 10.88
C VAL A 384 -6.39 -1.21 12.20
N LYS A 385 -5.35 -1.93 12.63
CA LYS A 385 -4.73 -1.69 13.92
C LYS A 385 -4.14 -0.28 14.03
N ILE A 386 -4.40 0.33 15.18
CA ILE A 386 -3.58 1.43 15.66
C ILE A 386 -2.15 0.91 15.83
N LYS A 387 -1.18 1.64 15.25
CA LYS A 387 0.22 1.24 15.22
C LYS A 387 0.76 1.06 16.65
N GLN A 388 1.77 0.20 16.80
CA GLN A 388 2.38 -0.04 18.09
C GLN A 388 3.00 1.24 18.67
N SER A 389 3.63 2.07 17.83
CA SER A 389 4.15 3.38 18.23
C SER A 389 3.07 4.28 18.85
N THR A 390 1.85 4.27 18.29
CA THR A 390 0.72 5.00 18.87
C THR A 390 0.26 4.42 20.22
N LYS A 391 0.30 3.09 20.38
CA LYS A 391 0.04 2.46 21.69
C LYS A 391 1.13 2.81 22.71
N ASP A 392 2.39 2.82 22.28
CA ASP A 392 3.53 3.21 23.12
C ASP A 392 3.39 4.67 23.57
N LEU A 393 2.86 5.55 22.70
CA LEU A 393 2.49 6.91 23.10
C LEU A 393 1.42 6.91 24.19
N PHE A 394 0.38 6.07 24.11
CA PHE A 394 -0.62 5.97 25.18
C PHE A 394 -0.01 5.45 26.48
N HIS A 395 0.89 4.48 26.42
CA HIS A 395 1.60 3.97 27.60
C HIS A 395 2.51 5.04 28.23
N LYS A 396 3.17 5.85 27.41
CA LYS A 396 3.95 7.02 27.86
C LYS A 396 3.04 8.02 28.56
N ILE A 397 1.90 8.37 27.97
CA ILE A 397 0.91 9.29 28.55
C ILE A 397 0.37 8.76 29.88
N ALA A 398 0.04 7.46 29.95
CA ALA A 398 -0.42 6.82 31.18
C ALA A 398 0.59 7.04 32.32
N LYS A 399 1.87 6.80 32.03
CA LYS A 399 2.97 6.98 32.99
C LYS A 399 3.14 8.45 33.41
N GLU A 400 3.07 9.38 32.46
CA GLU A 400 3.16 10.83 32.73
C GLU A 400 1.99 11.33 33.57
N GLU A 401 0.80 10.75 33.39
CA GLU A 401 -0.42 11.03 34.17
C GLU A 401 -0.54 10.12 35.42
N MET A 402 0.54 9.45 35.82
CA MET A 402 0.69 8.68 37.05
C MET A 402 -0.18 7.41 37.17
N PHE A 403 -0.62 6.82 36.06
CA PHE A 403 -1.26 5.50 36.02
C PHE A 403 -0.20 4.38 36.04
N VAL A 404 -0.38 3.36 36.89
CA VAL A 404 0.60 2.28 37.11
C VAL A 404 0.08 0.92 36.67
N ASP A 405 -1.12 0.53 37.11
CA ASP A 405 -1.80 -0.73 36.78
C ASP A 405 -3.14 -0.43 36.09
N TYR A 406 -3.02 0.05 34.85
CA TYR A 406 -4.16 0.53 34.08
C TYR A 406 -4.60 -0.44 32.99
N HIS A 407 -5.89 -0.35 32.68
CA HIS A 407 -6.49 -0.92 31.48
C HIS A 407 -6.60 0.14 30.39
N LEU A 408 -6.22 -0.22 29.18
CA LEU A 408 -6.29 0.62 27.99
C LEU A 408 -7.42 0.11 27.09
N ASP A 409 -8.43 0.94 26.88
CA ASP A 409 -9.53 0.71 25.94
C ASP A 409 -9.42 1.70 24.78
N ILE A 410 -9.43 1.20 23.55
CA ILE A 410 -9.24 1.99 22.32
C ILE A 410 -10.40 1.70 21.39
N LYS A 411 -11.15 2.74 21.04
CA LYS A 411 -12.32 2.63 20.16
C LYS A 411 -12.18 3.60 18.99
N GLU A 412 -12.19 3.08 17.77
CA GLU A 412 -12.29 3.92 16.57
C GLU A 412 -13.66 4.61 16.52
N ILE A 413 -13.67 5.89 16.15
CA ILE A 413 -14.89 6.71 16.06
C ILE A 413 -15.05 7.26 14.64
N SER A 414 -16.24 7.03 14.06
CA SER A 414 -16.57 7.49 12.71
C SER A 414 -16.66 9.00 12.65
N SER A 415 -16.02 9.60 11.64
CA SER A 415 -16.02 11.06 11.42
C SER A 415 -17.25 11.58 10.67
N GLY A 416 -18.26 10.73 10.39
CA GLY A 416 -19.48 11.16 9.69
C GLY A 416 -19.22 11.76 8.30
N GLY A 417 -18.11 11.39 7.64
CA GLY A 417 -17.73 11.88 6.31
C GLY A 417 -17.09 13.27 6.28
N ALA A 418 -16.58 13.78 7.41
CA ALA A 418 -15.94 15.09 7.50
C ALA A 418 -14.40 15.06 7.58
N ASN A 419 -13.79 13.93 7.96
CA ASN A 419 -12.32 13.80 8.07
C ASN A 419 -11.78 12.84 7.02
N TYR A 420 -11.33 13.41 5.89
CA TYR A 420 -10.76 12.66 4.76
C TYR A 420 -9.28 12.27 4.96
N THR A 421 -8.64 12.78 6.03
CA THR A 421 -7.19 12.77 6.18
C THR A 421 -6.68 12.04 7.43
N SER A 422 -7.56 11.56 8.32
CA SER A 422 -7.18 10.97 9.60
C SER A 422 -8.20 9.96 10.12
N LYS A 423 -7.72 8.87 10.73
CA LYS A 423 -8.50 7.98 11.60
C LYS A 423 -8.59 8.58 13.00
N LEU A 424 -9.75 8.45 13.63
CA LEU A 424 -10.01 9.02 14.95
C LEU A 424 -10.30 7.91 15.97
N PHE A 425 -9.73 8.03 17.16
CA PHE A 425 -9.88 7.07 18.24
C PHE A 425 -10.25 7.78 19.54
N ALA A 426 -11.28 7.27 20.23
CA ALA A 426 -11.51 7.53 21.64
C ALA A 426 -10.72 6.50 22.46
N VAL A 427 -9.94 6.97 23.42
CA VAL A 427 -9.03 6.14 24.23
C VAL A 427 -9.33 6.36 25.71
N SER A 428 -9.49 5.28 26.45
CA SER A 428 -9.73 5.31 27.89
C SER A 428 -8.61 4.59 28.62
N ILE A 429 -7.93 5.29 29.52
CA ILE A 429 -6.94 4.72 30.44
C ILE A 429 -7.60 4.65 31.81
N THR A 430 -7.79 3.45 32.34
CA THR A 430 -8.56 3.20 33.56
C THR A 430 -7.73 2.50 34.61
N GLU A 431 -7.63 3.05 35.82
CA GLU A 431 -7.00 2.42 36.99
C GLU A 431 -7.94 2.59 38.19
N GLY A 432 -8.61 1.50 38.59
CA GLY A 432 -9.65 1.54 39.61
C GLY A 432 -10.81 2.47 39.21
N SER A 433 -11.02 3.55 39.97
CA SER A 433 -12.02 4.59 39.68
C SER A 433 -11.50 5.76 38.84
N ASN A 434 -10.19 5.83 38.61
CA ASN A 434 -9.57 6.91 37.84
C ASN A 434 -9.68 6.57 36.35
N ILE A 435 -10.24 7.49 35.57
CA ILE A 435 -10.40 7.32 34.13
C ILE A 435 -9.86 8.58 33.44
N LEU A 436 -8.87 8.39 32.57
CA LEU A 436 -8.39 9.41 31.65
C LEU A 436 -8.99 9.14 30.28
N LYS A 437 -9.77 10.10 29.76
CA LYS A 437 -10.39 10.05 28.44
C LYS A 437 -9.61 10.91 27.46
N LEU A 438 -9.11 10.28 26.40
CA LEU A 438 -8.25 10.86 25.39
C LEU A 438 -8.90 10.73 24.02
N PHE A 439 -8.60 11.69 23.16
CA PHE A 439 -8.93 11.68 21.75
C PHE A 439 -7.63 11.58 20.96
N CYS A 440 -7.50 10.56 20.11
CA CYS A 440 -6.33 10.35 19.26
C CYS A 440 -6.71 10.50 17.78
N LYS A 441 -5.95 11.33 17.08
CA LYS A 441 -6.04 11.53 15.64
C LYS A 441 -4.80 10.91 15.00
N VAL A 442 -4.98 9.88 14.18
CA VAL A 442 -3.90 9.21 13.44
C VAL A 442 -4.01 9.61 11.98
N ALA A 443 -2.94 10.13 11.39
CA ALA A 443 -2.92 10.50 9.98
C ALA A 443 -3.20 9.27 9.11
N ALA A 444 -4.14 9.42 8.19
CA ALA A 444 -4.54 8.38 7.24
C ALA A 444 -4.50 9.00 5.84
N MET A 445 -3.33 9.50 5.46
CA MET A 445 -3.11 10.14 4.17
C MET A 445 -2.26 9.23 3.27
N GLY A 446 -2.70 9.02 2.03
CA GLY A 446 -1.83 8.55 0.96
C GLY A 446 -0.83 9.63 0.56
N GLU A 447 0.28 9.28 -0.09
CA GLU A 447 1.38 10.22 -0.33
C GLU A 447 1.01 11.36 -1.29
N LYS A 448 0.14 11.12 -2.28
CA LYS A 448 -0.45 12.20 -3.09
C LYS A 448 -1.15 13.27 -2.23
N MET A 449 -1.86 12.86 -1.18
CA MET A 449 -2.49 13.79 -0.25
C MET A 449 -1.46 14.42 0.69
N ARG A 450 -0.41 13.70 1.09
CA ARG A 450 0.70 14.27 1.88
C ARG A 450 1.48 15.32 1.09
N THR A 451 1.76 15.12 -0.19
CA THR A 451 2.46 16.14 -1.01
C THR A 451 1.61 17.37 -1.25
N GLN A 452 0.30 17.20 -1.41
CA GLN A 452 -0.68 18.29 -1.57
C GLN A 452 -0.99 19.04 -0.27
N VAL A 453 -0.85 18.38 0.90
CA VAL A 453 -1.43 18.84 2.18
C VAL A 453 -0.44 18.71 3.37
N SER A 454 0.85 18.45 3.11
CA SER A 454 1.91 18.11 4.10
C SER A 454 1.92 18.99 5.33
N LYS A 455 1.73 20.30 5.13
CA LYS A 455 1.81 21.28 6.22
C LYS A 455 0.62 21.26 7.18
N ILE A 456 -0.51 20.60 6.89
CA ILE A 456 -1.68 20.66 7.79
C ILE A 456 -1.38 20.00 9.14
N TYR A 457 -0.84 18.78 9.12
CA TYR A 457 -0.54 18.07 10.36
C TYR A 457 0.61 18.74 11.13
N GLU A 458 1.64 19.21 10.41
CA GLU A 458 2.76 19.96 10.99
C GLU A 458 2.29 21.28 11.64
N THR A 459 1.38 22.00 11.00
CA THR A 459 0.80 23.25 11.52
C THR A 459 0.00 23.01 12.79
N GLU A 460 -0.85 21.98 12.80
CA GLU A 460 -1.64 21.61 13.98
C GLU A 460 -0.71 21.16 15.12
N HIS A 461 0.30 20.33 14.82
CA HIS A 461 1.32 19.91 15.78
C HIS A 461 2.09 21.12 16.36
N PHE A 462 2.53 22.05 15.51
CA PHE A 462 3.24 23.26 15.93
C PHE A 462 2.39 24.15 16.84
N PHE A 463 1.09 24.26 16.55
CA PHE A 463 0.17 25.02 17.40
C PHE A 463 0.14 24.48 18.83
N TYR A 464 -0.08 23.18 19.00
CA TYR A 464 -0.18 22.56 20.33
C TYR A 464 1.17 22.49 21.06
N THR A 465 2.27 22.27 20.35
CA THR A 465 3.59 22.11 20.99
C THR A 465 4.29 23.42 21.32
N ASN A 466 4.06 24.47 20.52
CA ASN A 466 4.79 25.74 20.61
C ASN A 466 3.84 26.93 20.78
N LEU A 467 3.00 27.23 19.79
CA LEU A 467 2.27 28.51 19.72
C LEU A 467 1.28 28.70 20.88
N SER A 468 0.54 27.64 21.25
CA SER A 468 -0.39 27.68 22.38
C SER A 468 0.30 27.96 23.72
N LYS A 469 1.55 27.49 23.90
CA LYS A 469 2.35 27.78 25.10
C LYS A 469 2.85 29.23 25.11
N ILE A 470 3.25 29.76 23.96
CA ILE A 470 3.60 31.17 23.80
C ILE A 470 2.41 32.04 24.19
N TYR A 471 1.22 31.75 23.64
CA TYR A 471 0.00 32.48 23.98
C TYR A 471 -0.34 32.36 25.47
N ARG A 472 -0.22 31.17 26.06
CA ARG A 472 -0.44 30.99 27.50
C ARG A 472 0.49 31.84 28.36
N ASN A 473 1.77 31.86 28.03
CA ASN A 473 2.77 32.67 28.75
C ASN A 473 2.46 34.17 28.64
N ILE A 474 2.06 34.64 27.45
CA ILE A 474 1.64 36.03 27.24
C ILE A 474 0.42 36.37 28.09
N GLU A 475 -0.61 35.51 28.09
CA GLU A 475 -1.81 35.66 28.89
C GLU A 475 -1.49 35.71 30.39
N ASP A 476 -0.59 34.84 30.87
CA ASP A 476 -0.14 34.80 32.27
C ASP A 476 0.62 36.07 32.66
N GLN A 477 1.55 36.53 31.81
CA GLN A 477 2.30 37.78 32.03
C GLN A 477 1.40 39.01 32.03
N CYS A 478 0.35 39.01 31.22
CA CYS A 478 -0.65 40.07 31.18
C CYS A 478 -1.69 39.94 32.32
N GLY A 479 -1.63 38.91 33.16
CA GLY A 479 -2.56 38.70 34.27
C GLY A 479 -3.99 38.40 33.82
N ILE A 480 -4.17 37.77 32.66
CA ILE A 480 -5.49 37.41 32.13
C ILE A 480 -6.10 36.32 33.03
N PRO A 481 -7.33 36.49 33.56
CA PRO A 481 -8.00 35.46 34.36
C PRO A 481 -8.25 34.19 33.54
N ASP A 482 -8.16 33.00 34.14
CA ASP A 482 -8.27 31.71 33.44
C ASP A 482 -9.53 31.57 32.58
N GLY A 483 -10.69 32.04 33.05
CA GLY A 483 -11.95 31.99 32.29
C GLY A 483 -11.99 32.92 31.05
N LEU A 484 -11.04 33.85 30.94
CA LEU A 484 -10.91 34.78 29.81
C LEU A 484 -9.78 34.41 28.86
N LYS A 485 -8.92 33.45 29.23
CA LYS A 485 -7.87 32.94 28.35
C LYS A 485 -8.47 32.25 27.13
N LEU A 486 -7.68 32.13 26.07
CA LEU A 486 -8.01 31.35 24.87
C LEU A 486 -8.29 29.90 25.26
N ASN A 487 -9.44 29.37 24.86
CA ASN A 487 -9.79 27.99 25.18
C ASN A 487 -9.18 27.03 24.16
N VAL A 488 -8.24 26.20 24.60
CA VAL A 488 -7.51 25.23 23.77
C VAL A 488 -7.59 23.86 24.42
N SER A 489 -7.79 22.80 23.63
CA SER A 489 -7.82 21.43 24.13
C SER A 489 -6.49 21.06 24.79
N LYS A 490 -6.53 20.30 25.90
CA LYS A 490 -5.30 19.79 26.54
C LYS A 490 -4.59 18.83 25.58
N TYR A 491 -3.32 19.10 25.32
CA TYR A 491 -2.43 18.26 24.52
C TYR A 491 -1.67 17.28 25.43
N TYR A 492 -1.60 16.02 25.04
CA TYR A 492 -0.90 14.96 25.79
C TYR A 492 0.35 14.46 25.07
N GLY A 493 0.38 14.48 23.74
CA GLY A 493 1.55 14.03 22.99
C GLY A 493 1.26 13.83 21.51
N SER A 494 2.31 13.60 20.73
CA SER A 494 2.20 13.25 19.33
C SER A 494 3.41 12.48 18.80
N ILE A 495 3.21 11.80 17.69
CA ILE A 495 4.22 11.21 16.81
C ILE A 495 4.28 12.06 15.55
N THR A 496 5.49 12.38 15.12
CA THR A 496 5.78 13.16 13.89
C THR A 496 6.60 12.36 12.88
N GLU A 497 6.88 11.10 13.19
CA GLU A 497 7.54 10.17 12.27
C GLU A 497 6.64 9.95 11.06
N LEU A 498 7.25 9.98 9.87
CA LEU A 498 6.53 9.85 8.61
C LEU A 498 5.73 8.54 8.59
N ASN A 499 4.46 8.62 8.17
CA ASN A 499 3.49 7.51 8.14
C ASN A 499 3.04 6.98 9.52
N GLU A 500 3.53 7.53 10.60
CA GLU A 500 3.22 7.14 11.98
C GLU A 500 2.46 8.24 12.73
N GLU A 501 2.13 9.34 12.04
CA GLU A 501 1.75 10.58 12.66
C GLU A 501 0.45 10.40 13.47
N ALA A 502 0.55 10.66 14.77
CA ALA A 502 -0.58 10.55 15.69
C ALA A 502 -0.54 11.70 16.69
N MET A 503 -1.69 12.31 16.98
CA MET A 503 -1.81 13.39 17.96
C MET A 503 -2.84 13.01 19.00
N VAL A 504 -2.51 13.23 20.27
CA VAL A 504 -3.36 12.86 21.41
C VAL A 504 -3.74 14.11 22.18
N LEU A 505 -5.05 14.36 22.21
CA LEU A 505 -5.69 15.50 22.85
C LEU A 505 -6.68 15.01 23.92
N GLN A 506 -7.22 15.93 24.70
CA GLN A 506 -8.36 15.65 25.58
C GLN A 506 -9.59 15.24 24.76
N ASP A 507 -10.31 14.23 25.25
CA ASP A 507 -11.63 13.90 24.74
C ASP A 507 -12.64 14.98 25.18
N LEU A 508 -12.96 15.89 24.27
CA LEU A 508 -13.90 16.98 24.52
C LEU A 508 -15.35 16.47 24.66
N VAL A 509 -15.72 15.34 24.04
CA VAL A 509 -17.05 14.74 24.23
C VAL A 509 -17.20 14.28 25.67
N ALA A 510 -16.17 13.59 26.20
CA ALA A 510 -16.14 13.22 27.61
C ALA A 510 -16.14 14.43 28.56
N ALA A 511 -15.61 15.58 28.12
CA ALA A 511 -15.67 16.85 28.86
C ALA A 511 -17.03 17.58 28.74
N GLY A 512 -18.00 16.99 28.02
CA GLY A 512 -19.36 17.52 27.85
C GLY A 512 -19.50 18.53 26.72
N TYR A 513 -18.57 18.54 25.76
CA TYR A 513 -18.73 19.28 24.51
C TYR A 513 -19.42 18.41 23.46
N GLU A 514 -20.07 19.06 22.51
CA GLU A 514 -20.70 18.44 21.35
C GLU A 514 -20.21 19.11 20.06
N ALA A 515 -20.18 18.34 18.96
CA ALA A 515 -19.87 18.87 17.65
C ALA A 515 -21.10 19.57 17.06
N TYR A 516 -20.89 20.70 16.38
CA TYR A 516 -22.01 21.39 15.73
C TYR A 516 -22.52 20.60 14.52
N ASP A 517 -23.84 20.40 14.44
CA ASP A 517 -24.47 19.71 13.30
C ASP A 517 -24.35 20.55 12.02
N ARG A 518 -23.56 20.08 11.07
CA ARG A 518 -23.31 20.75 9.78
C ARG A 518 -24.57 20.94 8.92
N PHE A 519 -25.66 20.25 9.20
CA PHE A 519 -26.92 20.40 8.49
C PHE A 519 -27.85 21.43 9.15
N LYS A 520 -27.45 21.98 10.31
CA LYS A 520 -28.16 23.07 10.99
C LYS A 520 -27.46 24.40 10.76
N SER A 521 -28.27 25.46 10.66
CA SER A 521 -27.74 26.82 10.68
C SER A 521 -27.25 27.16 12.07
N ILE A 522 -26.10 27.83 12.17
CA ILE A 522 -25.61 28.39 13.43
C ILE A 522 -26.66 29.32 14.06
N ASP A 523 -26.84 29.19 15.36
CA ASP A 523 -27.65 30.12 16.15
C ASP A 523 -26.78 31.26 16.70
N TRP A 524 -27.45 32.31 17.21
CA TRP A 524 -26.76 33.48 17.73
C TRP A 524 -25.87 33.18 18.94
N PRO A 525 -26.31 32.40 19.96
CA PRO A 525 -25.45 32.04 21.09
C PRO A 525 -24.15 31.34 20.66
N TYR A 526 -24.24 30.37 19.75
CA TYR A 526 -23.08 29.69 19.20
C TYR A 526 -22.16 30.67 18.45
N ALA A 527 -22.74 31.52 17.58
CA ALA A 527 -21.98 32.52 16.84
C ALA A 527 -21.22 33.48 17.78
N GLN A 528 -21.83 33.92 18.87
CA GLN A 528 -21.19 34.77 19.88
C GLN A 528 -20.04 34.05 20.59
N ALA A 529 -20.22 32.78 20.95
CA ALA A 529 -19.18 31.99 21.59
C ALA A 529 -17.99 31.74 20.65
N ALA A 530 -18.25 31.29 19.42
CA ALA A 530 -17.22 31.04 18.42
C ALA A 530 -16.44 32.31 18.07
N THR A 531 -17.14 33.41 17.77
CA THR A 531 -16.45 34.68 17.45
C THR A 531 -15.65 35.26 18.61
N ARG A 532 -16.03 34.99 19.86
CA ARG A 532 -15.25 35.37 21.04
C ARG A 532 -13.92 34.61 21.10
N GLU A 533 -13.92 33.31 20.89
CA GLU A 533 -12.67 32.52 20.88
C GLU A 533 -11.79 32.88 19.67
N LEU A 534 -12.37 33.16 18.51
CA LEU A 534 -11.63 33.68 17.36
C LEU A 534 -10.98 35.04 17.66
N ALA A 535 -11.70 35.94 18.34
CA ALA A 535 -11.17 37.23 18.74
C ALA A 535 -10.00 37.09 19.75
N LYS A 536 -10.10 36.15 20.70
CA LYS A 536 -9.00 35.82 21.62
C LYS A 536 -7.78 35.30 20.87
N LEU A 537 -7.97 34.42 19.88
CA LEU A 537 -6.87 33.90 19.04
C LEU A 537 -6.12 35.03 18.35
N HIS A 538 -6.84 35.96 17.72
CA HIS A 538 -6.23 37.13 17.07
C HIS A 538 -5.55 38.07 18.07
N ALA A 539 -6.17 38.30 19.23
CA ALA A 539 -5.57 39.13 20.28
C ALA A 539 -4.24 38.54 20.79
N CYS A 540 -4.17 37.22 21.00
CA CYS A 540 -2.94 36.53 21.38
C CYS A 540 -1.86 36.67 20.30
N ALA A 541 -2.23 36.49 19.03
CA ALA A 541 -1.31 36.66 17.89
C ALA A 541 -0.71 38.08 17.85
N TRP A 542 -1.53 39.12 18.00
CA TRP A 542 -1.05 40.50 18.04
C TRP A 542 -0.22 40.81 19.28
N ALA A 543 -0.58 40.24 20.43
CA ALA A 543 0.21 40.39 21.64
C ALA A 543 1.59 39.74 21.47
N TYR A 544 1.66 38.56 20.83
CA TYR A 544 2.92 37.89 20.50
C TYR A 544 3.78 38.75 19.56
N GLY A 545 3.23 39.20 18.44
CA GLY A 545 3.97 40.07 17.51
C GLY A 545 4.40 41.42 18.09
N LYS A 546 3.75 41.88 19.17
CA LYS A 546 4.20 43.08 19.91
C LYS A 546 5.33 42.79 20.89
N GLN A 547 5.31 41.63 21.55
CA GLN A 547 6.31 41.26 22.55
C GLN A 547 7.58 40.70 21.92
N ASP A 548 7.44 39.92 20.86
CA ASP A 548 8.53 39.30 20.10
C ASP A 548 8.27 39.40 18.59
N PRO A 549 8.58 40.56 17.98
CA PRO A 549 8.36 40.78 16.56
C PRO A 549 9.17 39.81 15.68
N GLU A 550 10.40 39.47 16.05
CA GLU A 550 11.27 38.58 15.24
C GLU A 550 10.74 37.14 15.28
N GLY A 551 10.37 36.63 16.45
CA GLY A 551 9.77 35.31 16.58
C GLY A 551 8.40 35.22 15.89
N PHE A 552 7.60 36.28 15.94
CA PHE A 552 6.34 36.34 15.20
C PHE A 552 6.54 36.33 13.68
N ASP A 553 7.52 37.09 13.18
CA ASP A 553 7.89 37.11 11.76
C ASP A 553 8.41 35.74 11.27
N ASP A 554 9.17 35.02 12.10
CA ASP A 554 9.60 33.66 11.77
C ASP A 554 8.43 32.69 11.69
N VAL A 555 7.54 32.70 12.69
CA VAL A 555 6.35 31.85 12.72
C VAL A 555 5.42 32.11 11.55
N THR A 556 5.18 33.38 11.21
CA THR A 556 4.31 33.75 10.08
C THR A 556 4.88 33.36 8.71
N LYS A 557 6.21 33.35 8.54
CA LYS A 557 6.86 32.85 7.31
C LYS A 557 6.72 31.34 7.15
N ASN A 558 6.69 30.60 8.25
CA ASN A 558 6.67 29.14 8.25
C ASN A 558 5.24 28.55 8.24
N LEU A 559 4.26 29.25 8.83
CA LEU A 559 2.84 28.87 8.84
C LEU A 559 2.11 29.34 7.57
N VAL A 560 2.45 28.75 6.42
CA VAL A 560 1.77 29.00 5.14
C VAL A 560 0.90 27.79 4.78
N PHE A 561 -0.40 28.03 4.65
CA PHE A 561 -1.33 27.05 4.07
C PHE A 561 -1.11 27.01 2.55
N ASP A 562 -0.30 26.05 2.10
CA ASP A 562 0.06 25.86 0.70
C ASP A 562 -0.51 24.52 0.23
N VAL A 563 -1.59 24.57 -0.56
CA VAL A 563 -2.15 23.39 -1.21
C VAL A 563 -1.51 23.28 -2.58
N LYS A 564 -0.54 22.37 -2.72
CA LYS A 564 0.20 22.16 -3.97
C LYS A 564 -0.65 21.35 -4.96
N MET A 565 -1.54 22.01 -5.69
CA MET A 565 -2.26 21.41 -6.82
C MET A 565 -1.65 21.88 -8.13
N GLU A 566 -1.62 21.01 -9.16
CA GLU A 566 -1.26 21.46 -10.50
C GLU A 566 -2.23 22.58 -10.94
N GLU A 567 -1.70 23.59 -11.62
CA GLU A 567 -2.48 24.78 -12.02
C GLU A 567 -3.70 24.38 -12.88
N SER A 568 -3.53 23.35 -13.72
CA SER A 568 -4.59 22.74 -14.53
C SER A 568 -5.69 22.05 -13.69
N GLU A 569 -5.33 21.33 -12.64
CA GLU A 569 -6.27 20.66 -11.73
C GLU A 569 -7.05 21.67 -10.88
N THR A 570 -6.37 22.74 -10.42
CA THR A 570 -6.96 23.81 -9.61
C THR A 570 -8.01 24.60 -10.40
N VAL A 571 -7.67 24.99 -11.63
CA VAL A 571 -8.59 25.71 -12.53
C VAL A 571 -9.80 24.85 -12.88
N ASN A 572 -9.59 23.55 -13.14
CA ASN A 572 -10.67 22.61 -13.47
C ASN A 572 -11.61 22.37 -12.27
N TYR A 573 -11.06 22.22 -11.06
CA TYR A 573 -11.87 22.08 -9.84
C TYR A 573 -12.69 23.34 -9.54
N GLY A 574 -12.06 24.52 -9.61
CA GLY A 574 -12.73 25.80 -9.42
C GLY A 574 -13.88 25.99 -10.41
N THR A 575 -13.63 25.75 -11.70
CA THR A 575 -14.63 25.85 -12.77
C THR A 575 -15.82 24.93 -12.50
N LYS A 576 -15.57 23.66 -12.16
CA LYS A 576 -16.63 22.68 -11.85
C LYS A 576 -17.47 23.08 -10.64
N MET A 577 -16.85 23.64 -9.59
CA MET A 577 -17.60 24.10 -8.41
C MET A 577 -18.48 25.31 -8.74
N ILE A 578 -17.99 26.21 -9.59
CA ILE A 578 -18.74 27.36 -10.10
C ILE A 578 -19.94 26.86 -10.93
N GLU A 579 -19.72 25.98 -11.91
CA GLU A 579 -20.79 25.38 -12.72
C GLU A 579 -21.86 24.70 -11.85
N LYS A 580 -21.43 23.93 -10.85
CA LYS A 580 -22.34 23.29 -9.89
C LYS A 580 -23.15 24.33 -9.09
N ALA A 581 -22.53 25.41 -8.66
CA ALA A 581 -23.24 26.52 -7.99
C ALA A 581 -24.26 27.16 -8.94
N PHE A 582 -23.92 27.41 -10.20
CA PHE A 582 -24.83 27.93 -11.22
C PHE A 582 -26.04 27.03 -11.45
N HIS A 583 -25.84 25.70 -11.50
CA HIS A 583 -26.93 24.74 -11.65
C HIS A 583 -27.80 24.62 -10.40
N THR A 584 -27.23 24.85 -9.21
CA THR A 584 -27.96 24.75 -7.93
C THR A 584 -28.77 26.00 -7.61
N LEU A 585 -28.31 27.17 -8.06
CA LEU A 585 -29.01 28.43 -7.86
C LEU A 585 -30.26 28.52 -8.75
N ASN A 586 -31.44 28.41 -8.15
CA ASN A 586 -32.71 28.51 -8.85
C ASN A 586 -33.19 29.96 -9.10
N ILE A 587 -32.40 30.98 -8.72
CA ILE A 587 -32.76 32.39 -8.85
C ILE A 587 -31.78 33.08 -9.80
N GLU A 588 -32.29 33.55 -10.93
CA GLU A 588 -31.48 34.11 -12.03
C GLU A 588 -30.71 35.38 -11.61
N GLU A 589 -31.28 36.20 -10.72
CA GLU A 589 -30.58 37.37 -10.17
C GLU A 589 -29.29 36.98 -9.42
N TYR A 590 -29.29 35.85 -8.72
CA TYR A 590 -28.12 35.37 -7.98
C TYR A 590 -27.05 34.82 -8.91
N LYS A 591 -27.44 34.18 -10.02
CA LYS A 591 -26.51 33.77 -11.07
C LYS A 591 -25.78 34.98 -11.66
N VAL A 592 -26.51 36.05 -11.99
CA VAL A 592 -25.92 37.30 -12.52
C VAL A 592 -24.96 37.93 -11.50
N LYS A 593 -25.32 37.94 -10.22
CA LYS A 593 -24.41 38.44 -9.15
C LYS A 593 -23.17 37.56 -9.00
N LEU A 594 -23.31 36.24 -9.14
CA LEU A 594 -22.21 35.29 -9.05
C LEU A 594 -21.22 35.46 -10.22
N VAL A 595 -21.71 35.64 -11.46
CA VAL A 595 -20.86 35.97 -12.63
C VAL A 595 -20.03 37.22 -12.35
N LYS A 596 -20.70 38.33 -11.96
CA LYS A 596 -20.04 39.61 -11.68
C LYS A 596 -19.00 39.50 -10.56
N PHE A 597 -19.25 38.66 -9.56
CA PHE A 597 -18.30 38.41 -8.48
C PHE A 597 -17.03 37.72 -9.00
N PHE A 598 -17.16 36.66 -9.80
CA PHE A 598 -16.00 35.95 -10.34
C PHE A 598 -15.22 36.76 -11.38
N GLU A 599 -15.89 37.54 -12.23
CA GLU A 599 -15.23 38.49 -13.16
C GLU A 599 -14.39 39.54 -12.40
N ALA A 600 -14.84 39.99 -11.24
CA ALA A 600 -14.09 40.91 -10.37
C ALA A 600 -12.99 40.20 -9.56
N PHE A 601 -13.17 38.91 -9.28
CA PHE A 601 -12.20 38.10 -8.55
C PHE A 601 -11.01 37.71 -9.44
N GLU A 602 -11.21 37.41 -10.73
CA GLU A 602 -10.11 37.18 -11.69
C GLU A 602 -9.16 38.40 -11.83
N GLN A 603 -9.64 39.61 -11.51
CA GLN A 603 -8.85 40.83 -11.58
C GLN A 603 -7.91 41.04 -10.38
N ASN A 604 -8.07 40.29 -9.28
CA ASN A 604 -7.20 40.37 -8.10
C ASN A 604 -6.74 38.95 -7.74
N SER A 605 -5.44 38.68 -7.73
CA SER A 605 -4.97 37.35 -7.35
C SER A 605 -5.36 37.01 -5.90
N TYR A 606 -5.69 35.75 -5.61
CA TYR A 606 -5.94 35.29 -4.23
C TYR A 606 -4.77 35.62 -3.29
N GLU A 607 -3.54 35.64 -3.84
CA GLU A 607 -2.35 36.12 -3.14
C GLU A 607 -2.39 37.61 -2.77
N GLU A 608 -2.85 38.49 -3.67
CA GLU A 608 -3.04 39.92 -3.36
C GLU A 608 -4.11 40.12 -2.29
N PHE A 609 -5.19 39.33 -2.32
CA PHE A 609 -6.22 39.37 -1.28
C PHE A 609 -5.63 39.05 0.10
N GLN A 610 -4.81 38.00 0.22
CA GLN A 610 -4.14 37.65 1.48
C GLN A 610 -3.11 38.71 1.94
N LYS A 611 -2.41 39.37 1.01
CA LYS A 611 -1.38 40.38 1.30
C LYS A 611 -1.95 41.77 1.65
N SER A 612 -3.25 42.01 1.47
CA SER A 612 -3.87 43.35 1.52
C SER A 612 -4.25 43.92 2.91
N SER A 613 -3.93 43.25 4.02
CA SER A 613 -4.33 43.73 5.36
C SER A 613 -3.42 44.82 5.93
N ARG A 614 -4.01 45.86 6.54
CA ARG A 614 -3.28 46.91 7.28
C ARG A 614 -2.54 46.39 8.51
N ARG A 615 -2.97 45.25 9.07
CA ARG A 615 -2.34 44.58 10.22
C ARG A 615 -2.41 43.08 10.01
N GLN A 616 -1.27 42.41 10.05
CA GLN A 616 -1.20 40.95 9.96
C GLN A 616 -1.59 40.32 11.31
N THR A 617 -2.18 39.13 11.26
CA THR A 617 -2.50 38.28 12.40
C THR A 617 -2.35 36.83 11.98
N LEU A 618 -2.17 35.92 12.94
CA LEU A 618 -2.30 34.49 12.68
C LEU A 618 -3.79 34.11 12.68
N CYS A 619 -4.24 33.48 11.61
CA CYS A 619 -5.61 33.03 11.42
C CYS A 619 -5.70 31.51 11.62
N HIS A 620 -6.88 31.00 11.99
CA HIS A 620 -7.09 29.55 12.14
C HIS A 620 -7.06 28.78 10.79
N GLY A 621 -7.39 29.43 9.67
CA GLY A 621 -7.33 28.83 8.33
C GLY A 621 -8.49 27.90 7.93
N ASP A 622 -9.20 27.28 8.88
CA ASP A 622 -10.37 26.41 8.62
C ASP A 622 -11.44 26.55 9.74
N TYR A 623 -11.82 27.80 10.03
CA TYR A 623 -12.73 28.17 11.13
C TYR A 623 -14.21 27.98 10.76
N LYS A 624 -14.60 26.73 10.49
CA LYS A 624 -15.98 26.34 10.15
C LYS A 624 -16.70 25.68 11.33
N PRO A 625 -18.04 25.77 11.43
CA PRO A 625 -18.78 25.23 12.57
C PRO A 625 -18.53 23.75 12.85
N SER A 626 -18.34 22.94 11.80
CA SER A 626 -18.07 21.51 11.92
C SER A 626 -16.72 21.18 12.57
N ASN A 627 -15.81 22.14 12.65
CA ASN A 627 -14.49 21.98 13.29
C ASN A 627 -14.47 22.54 14.73
N LEU A 628 -15.57 23.09 15.21
CA LEU A 628 -15.67 23.70 16.52
C LEU A 628 -16.61 22.86 17.39
N MET A 629 -16.13 22.47 18.56
CA MET A 629 -16.97 21.84 19.57
C MET A 629 -17.48 22.90 20.56
N HIS A 630 -18.72 22.78 20.97
CA HIS A 630 -19.35 23.71 21.91
C HIS A 630 -19.93 22.98 23.11
N LYS A 631 -20.12 23.71 24.20
CA LYS A 631 -20.75 23.22 25.42
C LYS A 631 -21.72 24.30 25.92
N ILE A 632 -22.94 23.90 26.22
CA ILE A 632 -23.95 24.79 26.80
C ILE A 632 -23.65 24.93 28.30
N LEU A 633 -23.66 26.16 28.81
CA LEU A 633 -23.47 26.47 30.22
C LEU A 633 -24.80 26.92 30.83
N ASP A 634 -25.25 26.27 31.90
CA ASP A 634 -26.57 26.48 32.49
C ASP A 634 -26.73 27.81 33.25
N ASN A 635 -25.67 28.62 33.43
CA ASN A 635 -25.72 29.91 34.14
C ASN A 635 -24.89 30.99 33.42
N LEU A 636 -25.57 31.90 32.71
CA LEU A 636 -24.96 33.04 32.01
C LEU A 636 -24.84 34.32 32.87
N GLU A 637 -25.32 34.32 34.12
CA GLU A 637 -25.42 35.52 34.96
C GLU A 637 -24.06 36.18 35.33
N GLY A 638 -22.92 35.53 35.07
CA GLY A 638 -21.59 36.03 35.42
C GLY A 638 -20.75 36.61 34.27
N LEU A 639 -21.15 36.46 33.01
CA LEU A 639 -20.40 37.00 31.87
C LEU A 639 -20.75 38.49 31.68
N GLN A 640 -20.36 39.32 32.65
CA GLN A 640 -20.36 40.77 32.46
C GLN A 640 -19.49 41.08 31.23
N PHE A 641 -20.08 41.80 30.27
CA PHE A 641 -19.33 42.44 29.19
C PHE A 641 -18.32 43.38 29.85
N TYR A 642 -17.07 42.94 30.00
CA TYR A 642 -15.98 43.84 30.38
C TYR A 642 -15.87 44.89 29.28
N LYS A 643 -16.36 46.10 29.57
CA LYS A 643 -16.02 47.29 28.78
C LYS A 643 -14.51 47.40 28.82
N ALA A 644 -13.88 47.39 27.66
CA ALA A 644 -12.47 47.69 27.52
C ALA A 644 -12.19 49.04 28.22
N THR A 645 -11.36 49.00 29.27
CA THR A 645 -10.74 50.19 29.88
C THR A 645 -9.47 50.53 29.16
#